data_AF-A0A1V5XLK7-F1
#
_entry.id   AF-A0A1V5XLK7-F1
#
_cell.length_a   1.000
_cell.length_b   1.000
_cell.length_c   1.000
_cell.angle_alpha   90.00
_cell.angle_beta   90.00
_cell.angle_gamma   90.00
#
_symmetry.space_group_name_H-M   'P 1'
#
loop_
_entity.id
_entity.type
_entity.pdbx_description
1 polymer ?
#
loop_
_entity_poly.entity_id
_entity_poly.type
_entity_poly.pdbx_seq_one_letter_code
_entity_poly.pdbx_strand_id
1 'polypeptide(L)'
;MRSLYSGLLVLTPAMLSFLFAVDASATKLRRPFVADLSFNYGFDNNGSAAGCTDHECGSRCYNGHGGNDYALPLGTDVLAPADGVVVATHDGCPNYGGLGNTCGTGCGNYVKIKLADGNFVLFCHFQLGSLKVANGDSVKCGQVVGKSASSGNSSGPHLHLAWRNSSNVDKNPYVGSCSATSVTAWVDQGTYWGSTSAQCECAASPEVCNGKDDDCDGLVDEDDVCEQEALLLGQSWVAPARTTDIDGDGQSDICGRGMAGVWCHLSEGTSWSSKGPTLPLSDASGWSDPTNWGTFRMGDIDGDGRADLCARSDERVQCWKSDGTSLSIAVEGPGWADASGWGNFQYHSTLRLLDIDGDGKDDLCARAAKGIVCLKSTANGFGPSLEGPAWSDAQGLDKAKYYGTLRTGDVNGDGKDDLCMRTQEGVECWLSDGDGFSTRVQGPGWSDGSGWGEMPYWSTIRLADVNGDGRADLCARAAAGLRCHFSTGNGFGDAVIVAALSDDTGWADPSNYLTLRTGDVDGDRAQDLCIRANAKVICYRWDGSAFVSFDGPAWSDEEGWNKPQYFHTIQLGDMNGDGKADLCGRHVTGWRCHPSTGTGFGAEVLLDEFKDTGGWSSDKYYGTLQFGGPLCIPHEEICNGIDDDCDGEVDEGGVCLTDGGAGGSGGSDASSQTGGSSGSGNDAGKDSRSESDPSQPPSPSQPSSPDTNYYPVSETSDASGCACTTTSNASNTFYGWMLVGAVTLLRSRRKTQSKRS
;
A
#
# COMPACT_ATOMS: atom_id res chain seq x y z
N MET A 1 55.38 80.48 -10.73
CA MET A 1 56.66 80.21 -10.01
C MET A 1 56.50 78.89 -9.25
N ARG A 2 57.51 78.00 -9.25
CA ARG A 2 57.65 76.77 -8.42
C ARG A 2 56.46 75.78 -8.50
N SER A 3 56.50 74.67 -9.25
CA SER A 3 57.42 73.51 -9.26
C SER A 3 57.40 72.68 -7.98
N LEU A 4 56.87 71.46 -8.05
CA LEU A 4 57.64 70.21 -7.89
C LEU A 4 56.89 69.00 -8.48
N TYR A 5 57.64 68.02 -8.98
CA TYR A 5 57.20 66.82 -9.71
C TYR A 5 57.18 65.58 -8.81
N SER A 6 56.33 64.60 -9.16
CA SER A 6 56.40 63.12 -8.93
C SER A 6 55.02 62.58 -8.52
N GLY A 7 54.49 61.48 -9.05
CA GLY A 7 54.92 60.62 -10.16
C GLY A 7 53.78 59.66 -10.51
N LEU A 8 53.60 59.31 -11.79
CA LEU A 8 52.48 58.49 -12.26
C LEU A 8 52.86 57.01 -12.22
N LEU A 9 52.07 56.17 -11.54
CA LEU A 9 52.08 54.72 -11.73
C LEU A 9 50.65 54.20 -11.89
N VAL A 10 50.39 53.51 -12.99
CA VAL A 10 49.10 52.90 -13.31
C VAL A 10 48.99 51.56 -12.58
N LEU A 11 47.92 51.37 -11.81
CA LEU A 11 47.56 50.07 -11.24
C LEU A 11 46.39 49.48 -12.05
N THR A 12 46.57 48.24 -12.50
CA THR A 12 45.53 47.42 -13.11
C THR A 12 44.55 46.90 -12.05
N PRO A 13 43.28 46.62 -12.40
CA PRO A 13 42.37 45.93 -11.48
C PRO A 13 42.81 44.46 -11.37
N ALA A 14 43.27 44.06 -10.19
CA ALA A 14 43.46 42.65 -9.88
C ALA A 14 42.09 41.96 -9.81
N MET A 15 41.93 40.83 -10.51
CA MET A 15 40.78 39.94 -10.33
C MET A 15 40.75 39.44 -8.89
N LEU A 16 39.80 39.95 -8.10
CA LEU A 16 39.47 39.37 -6.81
C LEU A 16 38.53 38.18 -7.06
N SER A 17 39.11 37.02 -7.35
CA SER A 17 38.35 35.78 -7.50
C SER A 17 37.73 35.41 -6.14
N PHE A 18 36.43 35.63 -6.00
CA PHE A 18 35.65 35.02 -4.94
C PHE A 18 35.62 33.52 -5.19
N LEU A 19 36.42 32.77 -4.42
CA LEU A 19 36.22 31.35 -4.22
C LEU A 19 34.91 31.19 -3.44
N PHE A 20 33.82 30.94 -4.16
CA PHE A 20 32.70 30.22 -3.58
C PHE A 20 33.25 28.86 -3.14
N ALA A 21 33.09 28.55 -1.86
CA ALA A 21 33.17 27.16 -1.43
C ALA A 21 31.97 26.47 -2.09
N VAL A 22 32.24 25.72 -3.16
CA VAL A 22 31.29 24.74 -3.68
C VAL A 22 31.22 23.68 -2.60
N ASP A 23 30.05 23.45 -2.01
CA ASP A 23 29.84 22.23 -1.23
C ASP A 23 30.08 21.07 -2.20
N ALA A 24 31.11 20.27 -1.92
CA ALA A 24 31.43 19.14 -2.75
C ALA A 24 30.32 18.11 -2.57
N SER A 25 29.56 17.85 -3.64
CA SER A 25 28.56 16.78 -3.64
C SER A 25 29.20 15.46 -3.18
N ALA A 26 28.42 14.65 -2.47
CA ALA A 26 28.89 13.39 -1.91
C ALA A 26 29.50 12.51 -3.00
N THR A 27 30.72 12.00 -2.78
CA THR A 27 31.41 11.21 -3.81
C THR A 27 30.91 9.77 -3.75
N LYS A 28 29.92 9.45 -4.59
CA LYS A 28 29.39 8.09 -4.76
C LYS A 28 30.48 7.11 -5.20
N LEU A 29 30.38 5.88 -4.72
CA LEU A 29 31.30 4.77 -4.95
C LEU A 29 30.66 3.73 -5.88
N ARG A 30 31.48 3.03 -6.65
CA ARG A 30 31.07 1.82 -7.37
C ARG A 30 31.86 0.60 -6.91
N ARG A 31 31.39 -0.60 -7.27
CA ARG A 31 32.09 -1.86 -7.04
C ARG A 31 33.51 -1.82 -7.62
N PRO A 32 34.55 -2.07 -6.80
CA PRO A 32 35.94 -1.94 -7.23
C PRO A 32 36.46 -3.18 -8.01
N PHE A 33 35.58 -3.96 -8.63
CA PHE A 33 35.95 -5.12 -9.45
C PHE A 33 34.79 -5.48 -10.41
N VAL A 34 35.13 -5.99 -11.60
CA VAL A 34 34.16 -6.24 -12.67
C VAL A 34 33.29 -7.47 -12.38
N ALA A 35 33.85 -8.51 -11.77
CA ALA A 35 33.14 -9.76 -11.51
C ALA A 35 31.93 -9.54 -10.60
N ASP A 36 30.81 -10.16 -10.93
CA ASP A 36 29.63 -10.21 -10.06
C ASP A 36 29.87 -11.30 -9.01
N LEU A 37 30.32 -10.88 -7.83
CA LEU A 37 30.75 -11.75 -6.74
C LEU A 37 30.14 -11.29 -5.43
N SER A 38 29.67 -12.26 -4.66
CA SER A 38 28.96 -12.04 -3.40
C SER A 38 29.82 -11.30 -2.38
N PHE A 39 29.17 -10.36 -1.69
CA PHE A 39 29.57 -9.85 -0.39
C PHE A 39 29.79 -11.03 0.58
N ASN A 40 30.86 -11.02 1.40
CA ASN A 40 31.13 -12.07 2.39
C ASN A 40 30.80 -11.62 3.82
N TYR A 41 31.45 -10.55 4.27
CA TYR A 41 31.32 -10.01 5.63
C TYR A 41 31.23 -8.49 5.59
N GLY A 42 30.21 -7.93 6.23
CA GLY A 42 29.96 -6.50 6.28
C GLY A 42 30.61 -5.78 7.46
N PHE A 43 30.52 -4.45 7.41
CA PHE A 43 30.88 -3.53 8.49
C PHE A 43 30.03 -3.80 9.74
N ASP A 44 30.63 -3.70 10.93
CA ASP A 44 29.93 -3.90 12.20
C ASP A 44 29.31 -2.60 12.73
N ASN A 45 28.00 -2.44 12.55
CA ASN A 45 27.24 -1.25 12.96
C ASN A 45 27.16 -1.06 14.49
N ASN A 46 27.30 -2.11 15.30
CA ASN A 46 27.34 -1.97 16.76
C ASN A 46 28.78 -1.78 17.30
N GLY A 47 29.77 -1.73 16.41
CA GLY A 47 31.13 -1.31 16.71
C GLY A 47 31.95 -2.40 17.39
N SER A 48 32.01 -2.37 18.73
CA SER A 48 32.76 -3.35 19.54
C SER A 48 31.93 -3.93 20.68
N ALA A 49 30.61 -3.84 20.57
CA ALA A 49 29.69 -4.50 21.49
C ALA A 49 29.78 -6.03 21.34
N ALA A 50 29.17 -6.78 22.25
CA ALA A 50 29.23 -8.25 22.20
C ALA A 50 28.31 -8.80 21.10
N GLY A 51 28.86 -9.03 19.91
CA GLY A 51 28.16 -9.55 18.75
C GLY A 51 28.76 -8.96 17.47
N CYS A 52 27.97 -8.89 16.41
CA CYS A 52 28.14 -7.95 15.30
C CYS A 52 26.77 -7.77 14.63
N THR A 53 26.53 -6.64 13.98
CA THR A 53 25.31 -6.39 13.19
C THR A 53 25.65 -5.66 11.89
N ASP A 54 25.23 -6.19 10.74
CA ASP A 54 25.39 -5.53 9.43
C ASP A 54 24.33 -4.43 9.19
N HIS A 55 24.21 -3.95 7.94
CA HIS A 55 23.28 -2.86 7.60
C HIS A 55 21.80 -3.25 7.75
N GLU A 56 21.43 -4.52 7.56
CA GLU A 56 20.06 -5.00 7.78
C GLU A 56 19.91 -5.79 9.08
N CYS A 57 20.64 -5.39 10.11
CA CYS A 57 20.67 -6.05 11.41
C CYS A 57 21.09 -7.54 11.36
N GLY A 58 21.65 -7.99 10.24
CA GLY A 58 22.10 -9.35 10.02
C GLY A 58 23.41 -9.68 10.72
N SER A 59 23.75 -10.96 10.78
CA SER A 59 24.92 -11.48 11.51
C SER A 59 26.13 -11.78 10.62
N ARG A 60 26.11 -11.41 9.33
CA ARG A 60 27.21 -11.70 8.40
C ARG A 60 28.26 -10.59 8.41
N CYS A 61 28.90 -10.50 9.57
CA CYS A 61 29.97 -9.58 9.93
C CYS A 61 30.88 -10.28 10.95
N TYR A 62 31.78 -9.56 11.61
CA TYR A 62 32.40 -10.01 12.85
C TYR A 62 32.70 -8.81 13.76
N ASN A 63 32.80 -9.07 15.07
CA ASN A 63 32.94 -8.04 16.09
C ASN A 63 34.13 -7.09 15.79
N GLY A 64 33.86 -5.79 15.69
CA GLY A 64 34.90 -4.80 15.42
C GLY A 64 35.33 -4.70 13.95
N HIS A 65 34.57 -5.26 13.01
CA HIS A 65 34.91 -5.20 11.59
C HIS A 65 34.70 -3.80 10.99
N GLY A 66 35.80 -3.08 10.77
CA GLY A 66 35.80 -1.71 10.23
C GLY A 66 35.70 -1.58 8.71
N GLY A 67 35.17 -2.56 7.99
CA GLY A 67 35.08 -2.53 6.53
C GLY A 67 34.20 -3.63 5.97
N ASN A 68 34.33 -3.88 4.66
CA ASN A 68 33.53 -4.84 3.91
C ASN A 68 34.44 -5.78 3.13
N ASP A 69 34.25 -7.09 3.30
CA ASP A 69 35.05 -8.13 2.67
C ASP A 69 34.32 -8.75 1.47
N TYR A 70 34.95 -8.74 0.31
CA TYR A 70 34.46 -9.35 -0.93
C TYR A 70 35.34 -10.53 -1.33
N ALA A 71 34.77 -11.72 -1.49
CA ALA A 71 35.50 -12.90 -1.97
C ALA A 71 36.02 -12.65 -3.39
N LEU A 72 37.33 -12.57 -3.57
CA LEU A 72 37.95 -12.38 -4.90
C LEU A 72 39.00 -13.46 -5.15
N PRO A 73 38.99 -14.13 -6.32
CA PRO A 73 40.12 -14.95 -6.76
C PRO A 73 41.44 -14.16 -6.69
N LEU A 74 42.53 -14.84 -6.35
CA LEU A 74 43.88 -14.28 -6.36
C LEU A 74 44.20 -13.71 -7.75
N GLY A 75 44.65 -12.45 -7.80
CA GLY A 75 45.05 -11.79 -9.05
C GLY A 75 43.93 -11.02 -9.77
N THR A 76 42.71 -10.95 -9.20
CA THR A 76 41.61 -10.13 -9.72
C THR A 76 42.00 -8.65 -9.70
N ASP A 77 41.74 -7.91 -10.79
CA ASP A 77 42.02 -6.47 -10.84
C ASP A 77 41.06 -5.70 -9.92
N VAL A 78 41.65 -4.90 -9.02
CA VAL A 78 40.95 -3.98 -8.12
C VAL A 78 41.00 -2.59 -8.73
N LEU A 79 39.84 -1.93 -8.79
CA LEU A 79 39.62 -0.65 -9.46
C LEU A 79 39.41 0.48 -8.45
N ALA A 80 39.76 1.70 -8.83
CA ALA A 80 39.34 2.91 -8.12
C ALA A 80 37.80 3.00 -8.15
N PRO A 81 37.13 3.18 -7.00
CA PRO A 81 35.67 3.15 -6.91
C PRO A 81 35.03 4.47 -7.35
N ALA A 82 35.81 5.55 -7.33
CA ALA A 82 35.47 6.90 -7.75
C ALA A 82 36.76 7.65 -8.12
N ASP A 83 36.63 8.88 -8.61
CA ASP A 83 37.75 9.80 -8.80
C ASP A 83 38.41 10.19 -7.47
N GLY A 84 39.74 10.32 -7.44
CA GLY A 84 40.44 10.70 -6.22
C GLY A 84 41.96 10.82 -6.34
N VAL A 85 42.62 10.96 -5.20
CA VAL A 85 44.08 11.03 -5.07
C VAL A 85 44.56 9.97 -4.09
N VAL A 86 45.55 9.18 -4.47
CA VAL A 86 46.17 8.17 -3.59
C VAL A 86 46.97 8.87 -2.51
N VAL A 87 46.66 8.60 -1.25
CA VAL A 87 47.25 9.25 -0.06
C VAL A 87 48.08 8.31 0.82
N ALA A 88 48.05 7.00 0.55
CA ALA A 88 48.98 6.02 1.10
C ALA A 88 48.99 4.74 0.27
N THR A 89 50.14 4.07 0.19
CA THR A 89 50.26 2.71 -0.34
C THR A 89 51.23 1.88 0.50
N HIS A 90 51.14 0.55 0.41
CA HIS A 90 52.14 -0.38 0.91
C HIS A 90 52.24 -1.57 -0.05
N ASP A 91 53.45 -1.91 -0.49
CA ASP A 91 53.71 -3.05 -1.37
C ASP A 91 55.04 -3.73 -1.00
N GLY A 92 54.95 -4.72 -0.12
CA GLY A 92 56.11 -5.40 0.49
C GLY A 92 55.76 -6.64 1.32
N CYS A 93 54.49 -6.90 1.58
CA CYS A 93 54.00 -8.10 2.27
C CYS A 93 53.85 -9.29 1.31
N PRO A 94 54.15 -10.53 1.73
CA PRO A 94 53.90 -11.73 0.93
C PRO A 94 52.43 -11.91 0.52
N ASN A 95 52.17 -12.52 -0.64
CA ASN A 95 50.82 -12.76 -1.20
C ASN A 95 49.86 -13.54 -0.29
N TYR A 96 50.42 -14.32 0.64
CA TYR A 96 49.69 -15.13 1.61
C TYR A 96 50.21 -14.78 3.00
N GLY A 97 49.32 -14.25 3.83
CA GLY A 97 49.54 -14.00 5.24
C GLY A 97 48.83 -15.04 6.09
N GLY A 98 48.10 -14.58 7.11
CA GLY A 98 47.39 -15.43 8.05
C GLY A 98 46.84 -14.61 9.22
N LEU A 99 45.92 -15.19 9.98
CA LEU A 99 45.32 -14.53 11.14
C LEU A 99 46.40 -14.10 12.16
N GLY A 100 46.37 -12.84 12.58
CA GLY A 100 47.35 -12.22 13.47
C GLY A 100 48.61 -11.67 12.78
N ASN A 101 48.73 -11.77 11.45
CA ASN A 101 49.87 -11.19 10.72
C ASN A 101 49.82 -9.64 10.73
N THR A 102 50.88 -9.00 11.19
CA THR A 102 50.96 -7.55 11.38
C THR A 102 51.57 -6.76 10.21
N CYS A 103 51.93 -7.43 9.11
CA CYS A 103 52.48 -6.77 7.92
C CYS A 103 51.48 -5.76 7.33
N GLY A 104 51.95 -4.57 6.96
CA GLY A 104 51.08 -3.45 6.56
C GLY A 104 50.04 -3.09 7.64
N THR A 105 50.42 -3.15 8.92
CA THR A 105 49.52 -2.99 10.08
C THR A 105 48.32 -3.96 10.11
N GLY A 106 48.45 -5.13 9.47
CA GLY A 106 47.38 -6.11 9.29
C GLY A 106 46.65 -6.00 7.95
N CYS A 107 46.65 -4.82 7.33
CA CYS A 107 46.07 -4.57 6.01
C CYS A 107 46.90 -5.19 4.86
N GLY A 108 48.12 -5.69 5.13
CA GLY A 108 48.98 -6.29 4.12
C GLY A 108 49.47 -5.26 3.10
N ASN A 109 49.48 -5.61 1.82
CA ASN A 109 49.67 -4.62 0.76
C ASN A 109 48.36 -3.85 0.55
N TYR A 110 48.43 -2.53 0.41
CA TYR A 110 47.23 -1.68 0.43
C TYR A 110 47.34 -0.43 -0.45
N VAL A 111 46.17 0.11 -0.79
CA VAL A 111 46.00 1.42 -1.44
C VAL A 111 44.95 2.20 -0.67
N LYS A 112 45.25 3.47 -0.34
CA LYS A 112 44.28 4.40 0.25
C LYS A 112 44.07 5.60 -0.66
N ILE A 113 42.84 5.85 -1.06
CA ILE A 113 42.41 6.95 -1.93
C ILE A 113 41.66 7.97 -1.08
N LYS A 114 41.92 9.26 -1.30
CA LYS A 114 41.10 10.37 -0.82
C LYS A 114 40.19 10.85 -1.96
N LEU A 115 38.91 11.00 -1.67
CA LEU A 115 37.85 11.39 -2.60
C LEU A 115 37.68 12.93 -2.65
N ALA A 116 36.85 13.40 -3.58
CA ALA A 116 36.60 14.83 -3.78
C ALA A 116 35.85 15.49 -2.60
N ASP A 117 34.88 14.79 -2.02
CA ASP A 117 34.17 15.16 -0.78
C ASP A 117 35.06 15.14 0.49
N GLY A 118 36.31 14.68 0.36
CA GLY A 118 37.28 14.59 1.45
C GLY A 118 37.25 13.29 2.24
N ASN A 119 36.31 12.37 1.96
CA ASN A 119 36.27 11.01 2.50
C ASN A 119 37.42 10.16 1.93
N PHE A 120 37.57 8.93 2.43
CA PHE A 120 38.60 8.00 1.96
C PHE A 120 38.04 6.60 1.69
N VAL A 121 38.70 5.89 0.77
CA VAL A 121 38.56 4.44 0.63
C VAL A 121 39.91 3.80 0.88
N LEU A 122 39.96 2.80 1.76
CA LEU A 122 41.12 1.94 2.00
C LEU A 122 40.82 0.55 1.45
N PHE A 123 41.72 0.04 0.62
CA PHE A 123 41.72 -1.32 0.10
C PHE A 123 42.91 -2.10 0.67
N CYS A 124 42.66 -3.27 1.26
CA CYS A 124 43.70 -4.13 1.84
C CYS A 124 43.94 -5.42 1.01
N HIS A 125 44.96 -6.19 1.44
CA HIS A 125 45.25 -7.56 1.01
C HIS A 125 45.73 -7.73 -0.45
N PHE A 126 46.33 -6.71 -1.06
CA PHE A 126 46.84 -6.78 -2.44
C PHE A 126 47.96 -7.81 -2.66
N GLN A 127 48.13 -8.24 -3.91
CA GLN A 127 49.26 -9.04 -4.38
C GLN A 127 50.55 -8.20 -4.39
N LEU A 128 51.65 -8.79 -3.89
CA LEU A 128 53.00 -8.22 -3.88
C LEU A 128 53.47 -7.86 -5.30
N GLY A 129 53.93 -6.63 -5.48
CA GLY A 129 54.40 -6.07 -6.74
C GLY A 129 53.28 -5.80 -7.76
N SER A 130 52.01 -5.81 -7.33
CA SER A 130 50.88 -5.63 -8.24
C SER A 130 50.36 -4.20 -8.36
N LEU A 131 50.71 -3.31 -7.41
CA LEU A 131 50.16 -1.96 -7.38
C LEU A 131 50.51 -1.20 -8.66
N LYS A 132 49.52 -0.47 -9.18
CA LYS A 132 49.62 0.36 -10.40
C LYS A 132 49.71 1.85 -10.10
N VAL A 133 49.68 2.21 -8.82
CA VAL A 133 49.62 3.58 -8.32
C VAL A 133 50.54 3.76 -7.12
N ALA A 134 51.03 4.98 -6.94
CA ALA A 134 51.87 5.42 -5.85
C ALA A 134 51.21 6.56 -5.06
N ASN A 135 51.73 6.85 -3.87
CA ASN A 135 51.29 7.98 -3.06
C ASN A 135 51.48 9.31 -3.82
N GLY A 136 50.40 10.07 -3.97
CA GLY A 136 50.34 11.33 -4.74
C GLY A 136 49.69 11.20 -6.12
N ASP A 137 49.46 9.99 -6.63
CA ASP A 137 48.83 9.80 -7.94
C ASP A 137 47.34 10.16 -7.92
N SER A 138 46.88 10.93 -8.91
CA SER A 138 45.46 11.05 -9.22
C SER A 138 44.97 9.76 -9.89
N VAL A 139 43.86 9.21 -9.40
CA VAL A 139 43.18 8.07 -10.00
C VAL A 139 41.84 8.50 -10.57
N LYS A 140 41.51 7.94 -11.73
CA LYS A 140 40.16 8.04 -12.29
C LYS A 140 39.31 6.87 -11.86
N CYS A 141 38.03 7.14 -11.67
CA CYS A 141 37.01 6.12 -11.68
C CYS A 141 37.22 5.20 -12.91
N GLY A 142 37.23 3.88 -12.69
CA GLY A 142 37.57 2.89 -13.71
C GLY A 142 38.98 2.31 -13.58
N GLN A 143 39.93 3.07 -13.04
CA GLN A 143 41.37 2.75 -13.11
C GLN A 143 41.76 1.56 -12.21
N VAL A 144 42.48 0.58 -12.76
CA VAL A 144 43.09 -0.50 -11.99
C VAL A 144 44.15 0.08 -11.04
N VAL A 145 44.02 -0.17 -9.74
CA VAL A 145 44.97 0.26 -8.70
C VAL A 145 45.94 -0.85 -8.27
N GLY A 146 45.57 -2.12 -8.49
CA GLY A 146 46.40 -3.29 -8.21
C GLY A 146 45.61 -4.59 -8.35
N LYS A 147 46.13 -5.71 -7.82
CA LYS A 147 45.45 -7.02 -7.83
C LYS A 147 45.18 -7.57 -6.44
N SER A 148 44.06 -8.26 -6.24
CA SER A 148 43.69 -8.94 -4.99
C SER A 148 44.64 -10.08 -4.63
N ALA A 149 44.82 -10.34 -3.34
CA ALA A 149 45.49 -11.52 -2.79
C ALA A 149 45.00 -11.80 -1.36
N SER A 150 45.88 -12.36 -0.52
CA SER A 150 45.63 -12.68 0.90
C SER A 150 46.80 -12.18 1.76
N SER A 151 47.40 -11.04 1.41
CA SER A 151 48.55 -10.49 2.15
C SER A 151 48.11 -9.88 3.50
N GLY A 152 48.94 -9.99 4.56
CA GLY A 152 48.58 -9.45 5.88
C GLY A 152 47.63 -10.35 6.70
N ASN A 153 46.77 -9.74 7.51
CA ASN A 153 45.83 -10.40 8.43
C ASN A 153 44.60 -10.94 7.67
N SER A 154 44.81 -12.00 6.90
CA SER A 154 43.82 -12.55 5.96
C SER A 154 43.74 -14.07 6.10
N SER A 155 42.53 -14.63 6.04
CA SER A 155 42.28 -16.09 6.08
C SER A 155 42.23 -16.75 4.69
N GLY A 156 42.12 -15.96 3.63
CA GLY A 156 42.09 -16.40 2.24
C GLY A 156 41.91 -15.22 1.27
N PRO A 157 42.04 -15.42 -0.05
CA PRO A 157 41.98 -14.33 -1.03
C PRO A 157 40.64 -13.55 -1.00
N HIS A 158 40.72 -12.25 -0.76
CA HIS A 158 39.57 -11.33 -0.73
C HIS A 158 40.05 -9.88 -0.91
N LEU A 159 39.11 -8.96 -1.10
CA LEU A 159 39.32 -7.52 -0.98
C LEU A 159 38.57 -7.02 0.25
N HIS A 160 39.29 -6.45 1.20
CA HIS A 160 38.70 -5.68 2.29
C HIS A 160 38.65 -4.19 1.88
N LEU A 161 37.48 -3.58 1.99
CA LEU A 161 37.16 -2.20 1.64
C LEU A 161 36.62 -1.48 2.88
N ALA A 162 37.40 -0.52 3.39
CA ALA A 162 36.92 0.39 4.42
C ALA A 162 36.64 1.78 3.81
N TRP A 163 35.37 2.19 3.80
CA TRP A 163 34.98 3.57 3.55
C TRP A 163 35.11 4.37 4.83
N ARG A 164 35.67 5.57 4.74
CA ARG A 164 36.01 6.38 5.91
C ARG A 164 35.59 7.81 5.69
N ASN A 165 35.02 8.42 6.72
CA ASN A 165 34.71 9.85 6.68
C ASN A 165 35.97 10.71 6.56
N SER A 166 35.80 12.02 6.34
CA SER A 166 36.90 13.00 6.27
C SER A 166 37.79 13.07 7.52
N SER A 167 37.32 12.59 8.68
CA SER A 167 38.09 12.40 9.92
C SER A 167 38.86 11.06 9.98
N ASN A 168 38.86 10.28 8.89
CA ASN A 168 39.49 8.96 8.77
C ASN A 168 38.95 7.91 9.77
N VAL A 169 37.69 8.02 10.16
CA VAL A 169 36.96 7.02 10.94
C VAL A 169 36.17 6.13 9.98
N ASP A 170 36.27 4.80 10.16
CA ASP A 170 35.52 3.82 9.39
C ASP A 170 34.00 4.03 9.51
N LYS A 171 33.30 3.86 8.40
CA LYS A 171 31.84 4.03 8.28
C LYS A 171 31.26 2.93 7.41
N ASN A 172 30.03 2.55 7.69
CA ASN A 172 29.26 1.70 6.80
C ASN A 172 28.90 2.50 5.52
N PRO A 173 29.30 2.05 4.31
CA PRO A 173 28.88 2.68 3.07
C PRO A 173 27.46 2.29 2.63
N TYR A 174 26.84 1.30 3.30
CA TYR A 174 25.48 0.82 3.02
C TYR A 174 24.45 1.49 3.95
N VAL A 175 23.30 1.86 3.39
CA VAL A 175 22.05 2.16 4.14
C VAL A 175 21.35 0.85 4.46
N GLY A 176 20.59 0.85 5.54
CA GLY A 176 19.77 -0.29 5.96
C GLY A 176 19.20 -0.06 7.36
N SER A 177 18.31 -0.95 7.80
CA SER A 177 17.55 -0.85 9.07
C SER A 177 18.40 -0.69 10.34
N CYS A 178 19.65 -1.18 10.36
CA CYS A 178 20.62 -1.00 11.46
C CYS A 178 21.76 -0.02 11.12
N SER A 179 21.73 0.65 9.96
CA SER A 179 22.79 1.58 9.57
C SER A 179 22.65 2.95 10.23
N ALA A 180 23.78 3.54 10.62
CA ALA A 180 23.84 4.90 11.15
C ALA A 180 23.98 5.98 10.06
N THR A 181 23.80 5.62 8.79
CA THR A 181 23.71 6.56 7.65
C THR A 181 22.34 6.47 7.00
N SER A 182 21.78 7.63 6.63
CA SER A 182 20.52 7.76 5.90
C SER A 182 20.71 8.01 4.39
N VAL A 183 21.96 7.97 3.92
CA VAL A 183 22.34 8.19 2.52
C VAL A 183 23.36 7.12 2.13
N THR A 184 23.15 6.48 0.97
CA THR A 184 24.06 5.43 0.50
C THR A 184 25.32 6.02 -0.13
N ALA A 185 26.48 5.45 0.21
CA ALA A 185 27.74 5.86 -0.37
C ALA A 185 27.94 5.27 -1.78
N TRP A 186 27.05 4.39 -2.26
CA TRP A 186 27.16 3.74 -3.56
C TRP A 186 26.38 4.47 -4.67
N VAL A 187 26.84 4.34 -5.91
CA VAL A 187 26.11 4.75 -7.14
C VAL A 187 24.84 3.90 -7.32
N ASP A 188 24.92 2.64 -6.93
CA ASP A 188 23.80 1.70 -6.85
C ASP A 188 24.18 0.71 -5.75
N GLN A 189 23.37 0.65 -4.69
CA GLN A 189 23.62 -0.21 -3.54
C GLN A 189 23.43 -1.70 -3.87
N GLY A 190 22.55 -2.01 -4.82
CA GLY A 190 21.96 -3.33 -5.03
C GLY A 190 21.05 -3.75 -3.88
N THR A 191 20.35 -4.87 -4.09
CA THR A 191 19.55 -5.52 -3.04
C THR A 191 20.43 -6.10 -1.92
N TYR A 192 19.84 -6.51 -0.80
CA TYR A 192 20.56 -7.23 0.25
C TYR A 192 21.21 -8.51 -0.31
N TRP A 193 22.55 -8.58 -0.27
CA TRP A 193 23.43 -9.58 -0.94
C TRP A 193 23.58 -9.46 -2.46
N GLY A 194 22.91 -8.51 -3.09
CA GLY A 194 23.22 -8.04 -4.43
C GLY A 194 24.62 -7.41 -4.50
N SER A 195 25.18 -7.35 -5.71
CA SER A 195 26.43 -6.65 -5.95
C SER A 195 26.16 -5.21 -6.36
N THR A 196 26.84 -4.25 -5.73
CA THR A 196 26.77 -2.83 -6.12
C THR A 196 27.20 -2.65 -7.58
N SER A 197 26.68 -1.64 -8.29
CA SER A 197 27.06 -1.43 -9.69
C SER A 197 28.56 -1.19 -9.85
N ALA A 198 29.14 -1.67 -10.97
CA ALA A 198 30.53 -1.41 -11.34
C ALA A 198 30.69 -0.14 -12.24
N GLN A 199 29.60 0.53 -12.60
CA GLN A 199 29.62 1.73 -13.45
C GLN A 199 30.14 2.95 -12.69
N CYS A 200 30.79 3.87 -13.40
CA CYS A 200 31.38 5.08 -12.79
C CYS A 200 30.39 6.21 -12.56
N GLU A 201 29.42 6.31 -13.44
CA GLU A 201 28.40 7.33 -13.46
C GLU A 201 27.07 6.59 -13.47
N CYS A 202 26.08 7.18 -12.82
CA CYS A 202 24.70 6.78 -12.98
C CYS A 202 24.17 7.25 -14.33
N ALA A 203 23.22 6.51 -14.90
CA ALA A 203 22.36 7.04 -15.95
C ALA A 203 21.02 7.35 -15.27
N ALA A 204 20.84 8.60 -14.82
CA ALA A 204 19.65 9.01 -14.08
C ALA A 204 18.38 8.58 -14.82
N SER A 205 17.63 7.69 -14.18
CA SER A 205 16.32 7.20 -14.59
C SER A 205 15.24 7.92 -13.79
N PRO A 206 13.96 7.91 -14.19
CA PRO A 206 12.89 8.09 -13.23
C PRO A 206 12.95 6.98 -12.17
N GLU A 207 12.74 7.35 -10.90
CA GLU A 207 12.65 6.42 -9.78
C GLU A 207 11.60 5.32 -9.99
N VAL A 208 11.91 4.11 -9.52
CA VAL A 208 11.02 2.94 -9.56
C VAL A 208 11.21 2.17 -8.26
N CYS A 209 10.14 1.83 -7.55
CA CYS A 209 10.23 1.07 -6.29
C CYS A 209 10.93 -0.29 -6.48
N ASN A 210 12.23 -0.35 -6.17
CA ASN A 210 13.03 -1.56 -6.33
C ASN A 210 14.21 -1.67 -5.35
N GLY A 211 14.31 -0.78 -4.37
CA GLY A 211 15.37 -0.76 -3.37
C GLY A 211 16.66 -0.16 -3.91
N LYS A 212 16.57 0.74 -4.90
CA LYS A 212 17.71 1.43 -5.51
C LYS A 212 17.50 2.94 -5.57
N ASP A 213 18.61 3.59 -5.86
CA ASP A 213 18.81 5.00 -6.15
C ASP A 213 18.94 5.05 -7.68
N ASP A 214 17.83 5.15 -8.41
CA ASP A 214 17.76 4.99 -9.88
C ASP A 214 18.03 6.31 -10.63
N ASP A 215 17.76 7.45 -9.99
CA ASP A 215 18.07 8.81 -10.42
C ASP A 215 19.46 9.28 -9.92
N CYS A 216 19.93 8.68 -8.83
CA CYS A 216 21.25 8.85 -8.20
C CYS A 216 21.48 10.15 -7.39
N ASP A 217 20.43 10.76 -6.83
CA ASP A 217 20.52 11.84 -5.85
C ASP A 217 21.05 11.40 -4.47
N GLY A 218 20.89 10.12 -4.13
CA GLY A 218 21.34 9.53 -2.85
C GLY A 218 20.24 9.13 -1.86
N LEU A 219 18.98 9.36 -2.21
CA LEU A 219 17.82 8.71 -1.64
C LEU A 219 17.61 7.33 -2.31
N VAL A 220 16.53 6.63 -1.96
CA VAL A 220 16.19 5.30 -2.47
C VAL A 220 14.67 5.23 -2.48
N ASP A 221 14.08 4.96 -3.64
CA ASP A 221 12.64 4.85 -3.86
C ASP A 221 11.84 6.07 -3.31
N GLU A 222 12.32 7.30 -3.48
CA GLU A 222 11.66 8.52 -2.96
C GLU A 222 10.46 9.03 -3.79
N ASP A 223 9.96 10.23 -3.46
CA ASP A 223 8.82 10.90 -4.11
C ASP A 223 7.54 10.05 -4.28
N ASP A 224 7.29 9.18 -3.30
CA ASP A 224 6.14 8.28 -3.16
C ASP A 224 6.10 7.13 -4.21
N VAL A 225 7.20 6.75 -4.86
CA VAL A 225 7.13 5.74 -5.97
C VAL A 225 6.64 4.37 -5.51
N CYS A 226 7.02 3.91 -4.32
CA CYS A 226 6.51 2.65 -3.76
C CYS A 226 5.02 2.72 -3.44
N GLU A 227 4.55 3.85 -2.91
CA GLU A 227 3.14 4.10 -2.68
C GLU A 227 2.35 4.17 -3.99
N GLN A 228 2.90 4.80 -5.03
CA GLN A 228 2.28 4.86 -6.34
C GLN A 228 2.19 3.47 -6.98
N GLU A 229 3.24 2.64 -6.91
CA GLU A 229 3.16 1.25 -7.39
C GLU A 229 2.11 0.45 -6.59
N ALA A 230 2.13 0.51 -5.26
CA ALA A 230 1.18 -0.21 -4.42
C ALA A 230 -0.28 0.19 -4.68
N LEU A 231 -0.54 1.48 -4.94
CA LEU A 231 -1.85 1.99 -5.35
C LEU A 231 -2.22 1.57 -6.78
N LEU A 232 -1.27 1.60 -7.71
CA LEU A 232 -1.47 1.25 -9.12
C LEU A 232 -1.82 -0.23 -9.29
N LEU A 233 -1.11 -1.12 -8.60
CA LEU A 233 -1.39 -2.56 -8.55
C LEU A 233 -2.59 -2.90 -7.65
N GLY A 234 -2.95 -2.00 -6.73
CA GLY A 234 -3.93 -2.19 -5.66
C GLY A 234 -5.37 -1.79 -5.97
N GLN A 235 -5.77 -1.70 -7.24
CA GLN A 235 -7.11 -1.16 -7.62
C GLN A 235 -8.25 -1.81 -6.82
N SER A 236 -8.20 -3.14 -6.64
CA SER A 236 -9.15 -3.98 -5.89
C SER A 236 -9.40 -3.58 -4.42
N TRP A 237 -8.55 -2.74 -3.81
CA TRP A 237 -8.74 -2.23 -2.45
C TRP A 237 -8.68 -0.71 -2.31
N VAL A 238 -8.17 -0.02 -3.33
CA VAL A 238 -8.16 1.45 -3.42
C VAL A 238 -9.51 1.97 -3.91
N ALA A 239 -10.08 1.28 -4.88
CA ALA A 239 -11.36 1.54 -5.53
C ALA A 239 -11.96 0.19 -5.97
N PRO A 240 -12.45 -0.64 -5.03
CA PRO A 240 -13.13 -1.89 -5.36
C PRO A 240 -14.30 -1.61 -6.32
N ALA A 241 -14.65 -2.61 -7.13
CA ALA A 241 -15.83 -2.54 -7.97
C ALA A 241 -17.09 -2.44 -7.12
N ARG A 242 -18.05 -1.62 -7.57
CA ARG A 242 -19.36 -1.44 -6.95
C ARG A 242 -20.30 -2.60 -7.24
N THR A 243 -20.21 -3.09 -8.47
CA THR A 243 -20.72 -4.38 -8.94
C THR A 243 -19.82 -4.84 -10.10
N THR A 244 -19.78 -6.15 -10.35
CA THR A 244 -19.24 -6.70 -11.60
C THR A 244 -20.22 -7.55 -12.40
N ASP A 245 -21.48 -7.68 -11.97
CA ASP A 245 -22.55 -8.39 -12.69
C ASP A 245 -22.87 -7.70 -14.03
N ILE A 246 -22.35 -8.21 -15.16
CA ILE A 246 -22.55 -7.59 -16.47
C ILE A 246 -23.89 -7.99 -17.08
N ASP A 247 -24.46 -9.14 -16.75
CA ASP A 247 -25.70 -9.62 -17.38
C ASP A 247 -26.99 -9.48 -16.56
N GLY A 248 -26.87 -8.99 -15.33
CA GLY A 248 -27.97 -8.67 -14.44
C GLY A 248 -28.62 -9.92 -13.87
N ASP A 249 -27.83 -10.96 -13.58
CA ASP A 249 -28.30 -12.24 -13.07
C ASP A 249 -28.09 -12.44 -11.57
N GLY A 250 -27.50 -11.46 -10.89
CA GLY A 250 -27.22 -11.41 -9.46
C GLY A 250 -25.85 -11.96 -9.07
N GLN A 251 -25.05 -12.44 -10.03
CA GLN A 251 -23.72 -13.01 -9.78
C GLN A 251 -22.59 -12.08 -10.19
N SER A 252 -21.52 -12.05 -9.40
CA SER A 252 -20.29 -11.32 -9.71
C SER A 252 -19.51 -11.95 -10.87
N ASP A 253 -19.35 -11.21 -11.96
CA ASP A 253 -18.46 -11.60 -13.06
C ASP A 253 -17.01 -11.18 -12.79
N ILE A 254 -16.07 -11.74 -13.55
CA ILE A 254 -14.66 -11.33 -13.54
C ILE A 254 -14.28 -10.64 -14.85
N CYS A 255 -13.93 -9.36 -14.77
CA CYS A 255 -13.41 -8.59 -15.90
C CYS A 255 -11.95 -8.20 -15.69
N GLY A 256 -11.19 -8.13 -16.79
CA GLY A 256 -9.81 -7.65 -16.78
C GLY A 256 -9.33 -7.24 -18.17
N ARG A 257 -8.43 -6.26 -18.21
CA ARG A 257 -7.79 -5.81 -19.44
C ARG A 257 -6.60 -6.70 -19.80
N GLY A 258 -6.68 -7.38 -20.93
CA GLY A 258 -5.57 -8.12 -21.54
C GLY A 258 -4.94 -7.37 -22.72
N MET A 259 -3.91 -7.98 -23.33
CA MET A 259 -3.19 -7.43 -24.49
C MET A 259 -4.11 -6.99 -25.65
N ALA A 260 -5.21 -7.72 -25.87
CA ALA A 260 -6.13 -7.52 -26.99
C ALA A 260 -7.32 -6.57 -26.68
N GLY A 261 -7.53 -6.20 -25.41
CA GLY A 261 -8.73 -5.50 -24.96
C GLY A 261 -9.24 -6.03 -23.61
N VAL A 262 -10.44 -5.59 -23.21
CA VAL A 262 -11.11 -6.03 -21.97
C VAL A 262 -11.77 -7.39 -22.19
N TRP A 263 -11.50 -8.35 -21.32
CA TRP A 263 -12.14 -9.66 -21.29
C TRP A 263 -13.01 -9.74 -20.05
N CYS A 264 -14.19 -10.34 -20.18
CA CYS A 264 -15.11 -10.59 -19.08
C CYS A 264 -15.58 -12.04 -19.15
N HIS A 265 -15.60 -12.73 -18.01
CA HIS A 265 -16.10 -14.09 -17.90
C HIS A 265 -17.29 -14.08 -16.95
N LEU A 266 -18.42 -14.57 -17.43
CA LEU A 266 -19.65 -14.61 -16.65
C LEU A 266 -19.61 -15.74 -15.65
N SER A 267 -20.14 -15.52 -14.46
CA SER A 267 -20.35 -16.63 -13.55
C SER A 267 -21.58 -17.47 -13.94
N GLU A 268 -21.45 -18.79 -13.78
CA GLU A 268 -22.57 -19.75 -13.84
C GLU A 268 -22.74 -20.43 -12.47
N GLY A 269 -22.27 -19.77 -11.40
CA GLY A 269 -22.24 -20.18 -9.99
C GLY A 269 -21.31 -21.34 -9.65
N THR A 270 -21.11 -22.26 -10.60
CA THR A 270 -20.23 -23.44 -10.48
C THR A 270 -19.27 -23.59 -11.66
N SER A 271 -19.37 -22.72 -12.65
CA SER A 271 -18.54 -22.63 -13.84
C SER A 271 -18.47 -21.19 -14.34
N TRP A 272 -17.73 -20.96 -15.42
CA TRP A 272 -17.53 -19.64 -16.01
C TRP A 272 -17.75 -19.70 -17.52
N SER A 273 -18.54 -18.77 -18.06
CA SER A 273 -18.70 -18.61 -19.51
C SER A 273 -17.77 -17.51 -20.04
N SER A 274 -17.20 -17.68 -21.23
CA SER A 274 -16.25 -16.71 -21.80
C SER A 274 -16.93 -15.78 -22.80
N LYS A 275 -17.09 -14.50 -22.43
CA LYS A 275 -17.25 -13.42 -23.41
C LYS A 275 -15.84 -13.06 -23.94
N GLY A 276 -15.72 -12.78 -25.24
CA GLY A 276 -14.43 -12.44 -25.88
C GLY A 276 -13.91 -11.07 -25.44
N PRO A 277 -12.95 -10.45 -26.16
CA PRO A 277 -12.60 -9.06 -25.89
C PRO A 277 -13.83 -8.18 -26.15
N THR A 278 -14.50 -7.71 -25.10
CA THR A 278 -15.74 -6.91 -25.15
C THR A 278 -15.44 -5.48 -25.62
N LEU A 279 -14.30 -4.93 -25.20
CA LEU A 279 -13.83 -3.59 -25.58
C LEU A 279 -12.40 -3.60 -26.14
N PRO A 280 -12.10 -2.86 -27.22
CA PRO A 280 -10.78 -2.83 -27.87
C PRO A 280 -9.74 -1.94 -27.14
N LEU A 281 -9.74 -1.94 -25.80
CA LEU A 281 -8.80 -1.18 -24.94
C LEU A 281 -7.42 -1.87 -24.87
N SER A 282 -6.87 -2.17 -26.05
CA SER A 282 -5.72 -3.05 -26.28
C SER A 282 -4.36 -2.37 -26.06
N ASP A 283 -3.29 -3.15 -25.96
CA ASP A 283 -1.91 -2.62 -25.96
C ASP A 283 -1.63 -1.82 -27.24
N ALA A 284 -2.12 -2.30 -28.39
CA ALA A 284 -1.99 -1.62 -29.68
C ALA A 284 -2.80 -0.32 -29.77
N SER A 285 -3.78 -0.13 -28.89
CA SER A 285 -4.60 1.06 -28.75
C SER A 285 -4.03 2.08 -27.74
N GLY A 286 -2.83 1.87 -27.20
CA GLY A 286 -2.19 2.75 -26.22
C GLY A 286 -2.56 2.48 -24.74
N TRP A 287 -3.51 1.58 -24.47
CA TRP A 287 -4.02 1.33 -23.11
C TRP A 287 -3.05 0.56 -22.19
N SER A 288 -1.81 0.31 -22.62
CA SER A 288 -0.75 -0.18 -21.74
C SER A 288 -0.13 0.92 -20.85
N ASP A 289 -0.52 2.18 -21.04
CA ASP A 289 -0.08 3.30 -20.21
C ASP A 289 -0.72 3.25 -18.79
N PRO A 290 0.08 3.36 -17.70
CA PRO A 290 -0.44 3.30 -16.33
C PRO A 290 -1.41 4.43 -15.97
N THR A 291 -1.34 5.57 -16.64
CA THR A 291 -2.30 6.69 -16.46
C THR A 291 -3.71 6.38 -17.01
N ASN A 292 -3.81 5.29 -17.79
CA ASN A 292 -5.04 4.80 -18.39
C ASN A 292 -5.50 3.48 -17.74
N TRP A 293 -4.69 2.42 -17.73
CA TRP A 293 -5.13 1.13 -17.15
C TRP A 293 -5.30 1.18 -15.62
N GLY A 294 -4.56 2.04 -14.92
CA GLY A 294 -4.71 2.29 -13.48
C GLY A 294 -6.01 3.00 -13.07
N THR A 295 -6.97 3.14 -13.98
CA THR A 295 -8.23 3.88 -13.78
C THR A 295 -9.48 3.07 -14.10
N PHE A 296 -9.34 1.76 -14.35
CA PHE A 296 -10.47 0.87 -14.60
C PHE A 296 -11.38 0.77 -13.37
N ARG A 297 -12.66 1.13 -13.53
CA ARG A 297 -13.71 1.02 -12.50
C ARG A 297 -14.91 0.29 -13.09
N MET A 298 -15.63 -0.45 -12.24
CA MET A 298 -16.92 -1.05 -12.58
C MET A 298 -17.96 -0.74 -11.52
N GLY A 299 -19.19 -0.57 -11.97
CA GLY A 299 -20.33 -0.04 -11.22
C GLY A 299 -21.46 0.33 -12.19
N ASP A 300 -22.69 0.52 -11.70
CA ASP A 300 -23.86 0.81 -12.55
C ASP A 300 -23.99 2.32 -12.72
N ILE A 301 -23.66 2.86 -13.91
CA ILE A 301 -23.75 4.32 -14.12
C ILE A 301 -25.09 4.76 -14.73
N ASP A 302 -26.06 3.87 -14.94
CA ASP A 302 -27.34 4.24 -15.56
C ASP A 302 -28.60 3.78 -14.82
N GLY A 303 -28.45 2.93 -13.80
CA GLY A 303 -29.50 2.41 -12.93
C GLY A 303 -30.28 1.30 -13.61
N ASP A 304 -29.61 0.46 -14.41
CA ASP A 304 -30.22 -0.67 -15.13
C ASP A 304 -29.96 -2.06 -14.50
N GLY A 305 -29.29 -2.06 -13.34
CA GLY A 305 -28.94 -3.23 -12.54
C GLY A 305 -27.64 -3.90 -12.95
N ARG A 306 -26.96 -3.43 -14.02
CA ARG A 306 -25.76 -4.06 -14.56
C ARG A 306 -24.50 -3.23 -14.32
N ALA A 307 -23.38 -3.94 -14.21
CA ALA A 307 -22.06 -3.37 -14.11
C ALA A 307 -21.60 -2.80 -15.46
N ASP A 308 -21.44 -1.48 -15.48
CA ASP A 308 -20.77 -0.76 -16.55
C ASP A 308 -19.26 -0.67 -16.29
N LEU A 309 -18.50 -0.24 -17.30
CA LEU A 309 -17.07 0.00 -17.17
C LEU A 309 -16.75 1.46 -17.47
N CYS A 310 -16.09 2.13 -16.53
CA CYS A 310 -15.50 3.46 -16.72
C CYS A 310 -13.97 3.38 -16.66
N ALA A 311 -13.29 4.05 -17.59
CA ALA A 311 -11.85 4.20 -17.56
C ALA A 311 -11.39 5.52 -18.20
N ARG A 312 -10.22 5.98 -17.82
CA ARG A 312 -9.59 7.19 -18.33
C ARG A 312 -8.69 6.89 -19.53
N SER A 313 -8.72 7.80 -20.49
CA SER A 313 -7.78 7.94 -21.60
C SER A 313 -7.06 9.29 -21.52
N ASP A 314 -6.00 9.46 -22.31
CA ASP A 314 -5.22 10.71 -22.47
C ASP A 314 -6.12 11.96 -22.70
N GLU A 315 -7.29 11.78 -23.33
CA GLU A 315 -8.22 12.86 -23.70
C GLU A 315 -9.36 13.10 -22.68
N ARG A 316 -9.82 12.07 -21.97
CA ARG A 316 -11.06 12.12 -21.15
C ARG A 316 -11.26 10.86 -20.31
N VAL A 317 -12.19 10.91 -19.36
CA VAL A 317 -12.88 9.69 -18.88
C VAL A 317 -13.91 9.25 -19.93
N GLN A 318 -14.01 7.95 -20.13
CA GLN A 318 -14.96 7.31 -21.03
C GLN A 318 -15.58 6.12 -20.31
N CYS A 319 -16.89 5.96 -20.44
CA CYS A 319 -17.60 4.79 -19.93
C CYS A 319 -18.23 3.99 -21.07
N TRP A 320 -18.52 2.72 -20.81
CA TRP A 320 -19.16 1.78 -21.72
C TRP A 320 -20.16 0.96 -20.93
N LYS A 321 -21.43 1.10 -21.29
CA LYS A 321 -22.50 0.42 -20.58
C LYS A 321 -22.76 -0.98 -21.09
N SER A 322 -23.23 -1.84 -20.20
CA SER A 322 -23.64 -3.20 -20.52
C SER A 322 -24.96 -3.21 -21.31
N ASP A 323 -25.07 -4.16 -22.25
CA ASP A 323 -26.33 -4.55 -22.88
C ASP A 323 -26.81 -5.94 -22.41
N GLY A 324 -26.27 -6.41 -21.29
CA GLY A 324 -26.40 -7.78 -20.78
C GLY A 324 -25.50 -8.78 -21.50
N THR A 325 -24.97 -8.47 -22.69
CA THR A 325 -24.09 -9.37 -23.46
C THR A 325 -22.68 -8.83 -23.66
N SER A 326 -22.52 -7.51 -23.64
CA SER A 326 -21.25 -6.82 -23.83
C SER A 326 -21.29 -5.38 -23.35
N LEU A 327 -20.11 -4.85 -23.00
CA LEU A 327 -19.89 -3.43 -22.77
C LEU A 327 -19.82 -2.73 -24.14
N SER A 328 -20.95 -2.24 -24.66
CA SER A 328 -21.04 -1.76 -26.05
C SER A 328 -21.51 -0.32 -26.21
N ILE A 329 -22.17 0.25 -25.19
CA ILE A 329 -22.83 1.55 -25.27
C ILE A 329 -21.92 2.64 -24.69
N ALA A 330 -21.20 3.35 -25.56
CA ALA A 330 -20.24 4.37 -25.14
C ALA A 330 -20.92 5.64 -24.57
N VAL A 331 -20.55 6.03 -23.34
CA VAL A 331 -20.98 7.25 -22.65
C VAL A 331 -19.77 8.18 -22.42
N GLU A 332 -19.82 9.40 -22.97
CA GLU A 332 -18.73 10.37 -22.83
C GLU A 332 -18.66 10.94 -21.40
N GLY A 333 -17.52 10.76 -20.73
CA GLY A 333 -17.22 11.33 -19.43
C GLY A 333 -16.57 12.72 -19.50
N PRO A 334 -16.17 13.30 -18.36
CA PRO A 334 -15.49 14.59 -18.32
C PRO A 334 -14.15 14.60 -19.06
N GLY A 335 -13.81 15.76 -19.63
CA GLY A 335 -12.55 16.04 -20.35
C GLY A 335 -11.32 16.15 -19.44
N TRP A 336 -11.14 15.17 -18.55
CA TRP A 336 -10.02 15.01 -17.63
C TRP A 336 -8.76 14.50 -18.35
N ALA A 337 -8.30 15.32 -19.31
CA ALA A 337 -7.19 15.04 -20.21
C ALA A 337 -5.80 15.26 -19.58
N ASP A 338 -4.77 14.60 -20.13
CA ASP A 338 -3.35 14.84 -19.81
C ASP A 338 -2.96 16.29 -20.05
N ALA A 339 -3.46 16.88 -21.13
CA ALA A 339 -3.26 18.28 -21.48
C ALA A 339 -3.81 19.26 -20.41
N SER A 340 -4.72 18.79 -19.55
CA SER A 340 -5.28 19.51 -18.40
C SER A 340 -4.64 19.09 -17.07
N GLY A 341 -3.59 18.26 -17.10
CA GLY A 341 -2.85 17.77 -15.93
C GLY A 341 -3.38 16.49 -15.30
N TRP A 342 -4.42 15.85 -15.85
CA TRP A 342 -5.03 14.67 -15.21
C TRP A 342 -4.22 13.38 -15.32
N GLY A 343 -3.17 13.34 -16.15
CA GLY A 343 -2.20 12.24 -16.17
C GLY A 343 -1.26 12.20 -14.97
N ASN A 344 -1.29 13.18 -14.05
CA ASN A 344 -0.54 13.09 -12.80
C ASN A 344 -1.21 12.09 -11.83
N PHE A 345 -0.40 11.27 -11.17
CA PHE A 345 -0.86 10.11 -10.40
C PHE A 345 -1.85 10.47 -9.28
N GLN A 346 -1.60 11.58 -8.56
CA GLN A 346 -2.43 12.09 -7.47
C GLN A 346 -3.83 12.58 -7.88
N TYR A 347 -4.16 12.50 -9.17
CA TYR A 347 -5.51 12.74 -9.70
C TYR A 347 -6.10 11.45 -10.29
N HIS A 348 -5.47 10.82 -11.29
CA HIS A 348 -6.12 9.68 -11.98
C HIS A 348 -6.32 8.45 -11.08
N SER A 349 -5.42 8.18 -10.12
CA SER A 349 -5.58 7.08 -9.15
C SER A 349 -6.78 7.24 -8.22
N THR A 350 -7.28 8.48 -8.09
CA THR A 350 -8.39 8.84 -7.19
C THR A 350 -9.77 8.76 -7.84
N LEU A 351 -9.86 8.28 -9.11
CA LEU A 351 -11.15 8.02 -9.76
C LEU A 351 -11.99 7.03 -8.94
N ARG A 352 -13.26 7.35 -8.70
CA ARG A 352 -14.24 6.52 -7.98
C ARG A 352 -15.60 6.54 -8.69
N LEU A 353 -16.31 5.42 -8.53
CA LEU A 353 -17.74 5.25 -8.79
C LEU A 353 -18.42 5.09 -7.42
N LEU A 354 -19.52 5.81 -7.21
CA LEU A 354 -20.28 5.92 -5.95
C LEU A 354 -21.59 6.67 -6.21
N ASP A 355 -22.67 6.42 -5.46
CA ASP A 355 -23.94 7.14 -5.60
C ASP A 355 -23.98 8.28 -4.57
N ILE A 356 -23.77 9.54 -5.00
CA ILE A 356 -23.71 10.66 -4.05
C ILE A 356 -25.06 11.33 -3.81
N ASP A 357 -26.11 11.06 -4.59
CA ASP A 357 -27.43 11.66 -4.38
C ASP A 357 -28.57 10.70 -4.06
N GLY A 358 -28.30 9.39 -4.04
CA GLY A 358 -29.22 8.32 -3.67
C GLY A 358 -30.22 8.03 -4.78
N ASP A 359 -29.79 8.12 -6.04
CA ASP A 359 -30.64 7.96 -7.22
C ASP A 359 -30.47 6.60 -7.94
N GLY A 360 -29.65 5.71 -7.36
CA GLY A 360 -29.38 4.35 -7.85
C GLY A 360 -28.30 4.29 -8.93
N LYS A 361 -27.60 5.40 -9.22
CA LYS A 361 -26.51 5.45 -10.22
C LYS A 361 -25.19 5.79 -9.57
N ASP A 362 -24.15 5.09 -10.01
CA ASP A 362 -22.78 5.43 -9.70
C ASP A 362 -22.35 6.72 -10.46
N ASP A 363 -22.20 7.78 -9.68
CA ASP A 363 -21.61 9.05 -10.04
C ASP A 363 -20.08 8.97 -10.14
N LEU A 364 -19.48 9.97 -10.78
CA LEU A 364 -18.05 10.01 -11.03
C LEU A 364 -17.34 11.08 -10.19
N CYS A 365 -16.56 10.66 -9.20
CA CYS A 365 -15.70 11.56 -8.43
C CYS A 365 -14.20 11.30 -8.66
N ALA A 366 -13.40 12.36 -8.58
CA ALA A 366 -11.95 12.28 -8.47
C ALA A 366 -11.36 13.52 -7.79
N ARG A 367 -10.14 13.39 -7.25
CA ARG A 367 -9.36 14.49 -6.71
C ARG A 367 -8.71 15.30 -7.84
N ALA A 368 -8.91 16.61 -7.80
CA ALA A 368 -8.17 17.59 -8.59
C ALA A 368 -7.28 18.45 -7.67
N ALA A 369 -6.45 19.30 -8.26
CA ALA A 369 -5.50 20.18 -7.54
C ALA A 369 -6.14 21.07 -6.44
N LYS A 370 -7.45 21.34 -6.52
CA LYS A 370 -8.21 22.19 -5.60
C LYS A 370 -9.10 21.43 -4.60
N GLY A 371 -9.14 20.10 -4.65
CA GLY A 371 -10.08 19.28 -3.89
C GLY A 371 -10.78 18.24 -4.76
N ILE A 372 -11.77 17.56 -4.19
CA ILE A 372 -12.60 16.59 -4.92
C ILE A 372 -13.52 17.33 -5.89
N VAL A 373 -13.67 16.76 -7.08
CA VAL A 373 -14.67 17.12 -8.08
C VAL A 373 -15.52 15.88 -8.37
N CYS A 374 -16.84 16.02 -8.24
CA CYS A 374 -17.81 14.99 -8.57
C CYS A 374 -18.68 15.45 -9.75
N LEU A 375 -19.19 14.51 -10.55
CA LEU A 375 -20.21 14.78 -11.55
C LEU A 375 -21.28 13.70 -11.45
N LYS A 376 -22.53 14.11 -11.25
CA LYS A 376 -23.65 13.18 -11.13
C LYS A 376 -23.98 12.53 -12.46
N SER A 377 -24.35 11.25 -12.47
CA SER A 377 -24.75 10.56 -13.68
C SER A 377 -26.06 11.13 -14.23
N THR A 378 -26.30 10.88 -15.51
CA THR A 378 -27.55 11.18 -16.22
C THR A 378 -27.96 10.00 -17.10
N ALA A 379 -27.47 8.79 -16.78
CA ALA A 379 -27.57 7.55 -17.56
C ALA A 379 -26.96 7.57 -18.98
N ASN A 380 -26.68 8.76 -19.54
CA ASN A 380 -26.21 8.96 -20.92
C ASN A 380 -25.05 9.98 -20.99
N GLY A 381 -24.45 10.29 -19.86
CA GLY A 381 -23.41 11.30 -19.68
C GLY A 381 -23.40 11.76 -18.22
N PHE A 382 -22.59 12.79 -17.93
CA PHE A 382 -22.46 13.32 -16.57
C PHE A 382 -22.87 14.79 -16.51
N GLY A 383 -23.46 15.17 -15.38
CA GLY A 383 -24.02 16.48 -15.09
C GLY A 383 -22.99 17.59 -14.84
N PRO A 384 -23.42 18.75 -14.33
CA PRO A 384 -22.50 19.81 -13.95
C PRO A 384 -21.58 19.37 -12.80
N SER A 385 -20.36 19.92 -12.81
CA SER A 385 -19.35 19.73 -11.77
C SER A 385 -19.87 20.15 -10.39
N LEU A 386 -19.81 19.22 -9.44
CA LEU A 386 -20.00 19.45 -8.03
C LEU A 386 -18.64 19.54 -7.33
N GLU A 387 -18.45 20.58 -6.52
CA GLU A 387 -17.23 20.79 -5.74
C GLU A 387 -17.36 20.07 -4.39
N GLY A 388 -16.45 19.13 -4.13
CA GLY A 388 -16.37 18.40 -2.86
C GLY A 388 -15.38 19.03 -1.87
N PRO A 389 -14.89 18.24 -0.91
CA PRO A 389 -13.92 18.71 0.08
C PRO A 389 -12.66 19.27 -0.57
N ALA A 390 -12.15 20.37 -0.01
CA ALA A 390 -11.10 21.17 -0.63
C ALA A 390 -9.71 20.50 -0.72
N TRP A 391 -9.55 19.23 -0.28
CA TRP A 391 -8.32 18.42 -0.12
C TRP A 391 -7.19 18.63 -1.16
N SER A 392 -6.53 19.79 -1.09
CA SER A 392 -5.79 20.38 -2.22
C SER A 392 -4.28 20.18 -2.12
N ASP A 393 -3.60 20.33 -3.26
CA ASP A 393 -2.14 20.33 -3.29
C ASP A 393 -1.58 21.52 -2.49
N ALA A 394 -2.32 22.64 -2.44
CA ALA A 394 -1.99 23.80 -1.62
C ALA A 394 -2.03 23.52 -0.10
N GLN A 395 -2.65 22.41 0.32
CA GLN A 395 -2.63 21.89 1.70
C GLN A 395 -1.60 20.77 1.89
N GLY A 396 -0.82 20.42 0.87
CA GLY A 396 0.12 19.29 0.89
C GLY A 396 -0.57 17.93 0.96
N LEU A 397 -1.79 17.81 0.42
CA LEU A 397 -2.57 16.57 0.36
C LEU A 397 -2.42 15.84 -0.99
N ASP A 398 -1.41 16.24 -1.76
CA ASP A 398 -0.96 15.68 -3.04
C ASP A 398 0.03 14.51 -2.90
N LYS A 399 0.26 14.02 -1.67
CA LYS A 399 1.11 12.87 -1.36
C LYS A 399 0.29 11.59 -1.17
N ALA A 400 0.84 10.45 -1.59
CA ALA A 400 0.13 9.17 -1.74
C ALA A 400 -0.50 8.67 -0.45
N LYS A 401 0.19 8.89 0.67
CA LYS A 401 -0.31 8.61 2.03
C LYS A 401 -1.59 9.37 2.43
N TYR A 402 -2.03 10.35 1.65
CA TYR A 402 -3.33 11.01 1.79
C TYR A 402 -4.30 10.59 0.67
N TYR A 403 -3.99 10.86 -0.60
CA TYR A 403 -4.95 10.59 -1.69
C TYR A 403 -5.24 9.09 -1.90
N GLY A 404 -4.30 8.21 -1.55
CA GLY A 404 -4.49 6.75 -1.52
C GLY A 404 -5.47 6.26 -0.43
N THR A 405 -5.83 7.13 0.52
CA THR A 405 -6.81 6.85 1.59
C THR A 405 -8.23 7.29 1.26
N LEU A 406 -8.50 7.84 0.07
CA LEU A 406 -9.85 8.20 -0.36
C LEU A 406 -10.74 6.96 -0.42
N ARG A 407 -11.79 6.95 0.41
CA ARG A 407 -12.84 5.93 0.50
C ARG A 407 -14.22 6.57 0.39
N THR A 408 -15.18 5.76 -0.01
CA THR A 408 -16.57 6.10 -0.30
C THR A 408 -17.48 5.13 0.46
N GLY A 409 -18.64 5.58 0.91
CA GLY A 409 -19.59 4.78 1.69
C GLY A 409 -20.47 5.65 2.57
N ASP A 410 -21.72 5.29 2.77
CA ASP A 410 -22.66 6.03 3.63
C ASP A 410 -22.24 5.96 5.10
N VAL A 411 -21.70 7.05 5.66
CA VAL A 411 -21.31 7.14 7.07
C VAL A 411 -22.52 7.43 7.95
N ASN A 412 -23.61 7.99 7.41
CA ASN A 412 -24.68 8.60 8.19
C ASN A 412 -26.00 7.82 8.24
N GLY A 413 -26.23 6.94 7.29
CA GLY A 413 -27.42 6.10 7.15
C GLY A 413 -28.57 6.81 6.41
N ASP A 414 -28.25 7.66 5.43
CA ASP A 414 -29.24 8.34 4.55
C ASP A 414 -29.28 7.84 3.10
N GLY A 415 -28.56 6.75 2.80
CA GLY A 415 -28.55 6.07 1.50
C GLY A 415 -27.61 6.68 0.48
N LYS A 416 -26.69 7.58 0.88
CA LYS A 416 -25.76 8.27 -0.01
C LYS A 416 -24.32 8.01 0.35
N ASP A 417 -23.45 7.86 -0.65
CA ASP A 417 -22.03 7.69 -0.42
C ASP A 417 -21.35 8.99 0.04
N ASP A 418 -20.80 8.94 1.25
CA ASP A 418 -19.98 10.00 1.80
C ASP A 418 -18.52 9.85 1.38
N LEU A 419 -17.73 10.92 1.55
CA LEU A 419 -16.29 10.92 1.22
C LEU A 419 -15.44 10.94 2.48
N CYS A 420 -14.62 9.91 2.70
CA CYS A 420 -13.62 9.88 3.78
C CYS A 420 -12.18 9.90 3.24
N MET A 421 -11.31 10.71 3.84
CA MET A 421 -9.87 10.73 3.54
C MET A 421 -9.05 11.07 4.79
N ARG A 422 -7.83 10.53 4.86
CA ARG A 422 -6.85 10.88 5.89
C ARG A 422 -6.10 12.17 5.53
N THR A 423 -5.92 13.03 6.52
CA THR A 423 -5.11 14.26 6.48
C THR A 423 -3.97 14.18 7.49
N GLN A 424 -3.14 15.23 7.59
CA GLN A 424 -2.09 15.35 8.59
C GLN A 424 -2.61 15.14 10.03
N GLU A 425 -3.84 15.60 10.31
CA GLU A 425 -4.44 15.65 11.65
C GLU A 425 -5.28 14.39 11.99
N GLY A 426 -5.57 13.52 11.03
CA GLY A 426 -6.42 12.34 11.20
C GLY A 426 -7.33 12.08 10.02
N VAL A 427 -8.23 11.10 10.15
CA VAL A 427 -9.30 10.88 9.15
C VAL A 427 -10.38 11.96 9.31
N GLU A 428 -10.88 12.46 8.20
CA GLU A 428 -12.11 13.24 8.14
C GLU A 428 -13.02 12.72 7.05
N CYS A 429 -14.31 12.74 7.33
CA CYS A 429 -15.37 12.38 6.40
C CYS A 429 -16.22 13.61 6.12
N TRP A 430 -16.77 13.70 4.93
CA TRP A 430 -17.66 14.76 4.52
C TRP A 430 -18.93 14.12 3.98
N LEU A 431 -20.05 14.46 4.60
CA LEU A 431 -21.34 13.88 4.29
C LEU A 431 -21.91 14.50 3.02
N SER A 432 -22.42 13.67 2.12
CA SER A 432 -23.20 14.14 0.99
C SER A 432 -24.58 14.62 1.45
N ASP A 433 -25.09 15.69 0.84
CA ASP A 433 -26.51 16.03 0.89
C ASP A 433 -27.23 15.73 -0.44
N GLY A 434 -26.51 15.24 -1.44
CA GLY A 434 -26.95 15.02 -2.82
C GLY A 434 -26.73 16.23 -3.74
N ASP A 435 -26.54 17.43 -3.19
CA ASP A 435 -26.20 18.67 -3.91
C ASP A 435 -24.82 19.22 -3.49
N GLY A 436 -24.07 18.50 -2.64
CA GLY A 436 -22.77 18.91 -2.13
C GLY A 436 -22.32 18.18 -0.87
N PHE A 437 -21.14 18.58 -0.40
CA PHE A 437 -20.48 18.03 0.78
C PHE A 437 -20.40 19.09 1.87
N SER A 438 -21.54 19.41 2.47
CA SER A 438 -21.68 20.58 3.36
C SER A 438 -21.30 20.31 4.82
N THR A 439 -21.30 19.03 5.24
CA THR A 439 -21.12 18.63 6.65
C THR A 439 -19.86 17.79 6.84
N ARG A 440 -18.90 18.27 7.65
CA ARG A 440 -17.68 17.53 8.01
C ARG A 440 -17.87 16.73 9.30
N VAL A 441 -17.65 15.43 9.23
CA VAL A 441 -17.54 14.50 10.36
C VAL A 441 -16.07 14.23 10.70
N GLN A 442 -15.75 14.20 12.00
CA GLN A 442 -14.40 13.90 12.46
C GLN A 442 -14.22 12.38 12.60
N GLY A 443 -13.31 11.81 11.82
CA GLY A 443 -12.90 10.42 11.94
C GLY A 443 -11.86 10.19 13.05
N PRO A 444 -11.38 8.94 13.20
CA PRO A 444 -10.33 8.58 14.15
C PRO A 444 -9.06 9.45 14.00
N GLY A 445 -8.36 9.66 15.13
CA GLY A 445 -7.13 10.46 15.24
C GLY A 445 -5.88 9.81 14.62
N TRP A 446 -6.04 9.19 13.45
CA TRP A 446 -5.01 8.50 12.67
C TRP A 446 -4.11 9.50 11.93
N SER A 447 -3.39 10.30 12.71
CA SER A 447 -2.59 11.44 12.26
C SER A 447 -1.15 11.09 11.91
N ASP A 448 -0.50 11.93 11.11
CA ASP A 448 0.94 11.85 10.81
C ASP A 448 1.77 11.80 12.10
N GLY A 449 1.44 12.67 13.07
CA GLY A 449 2.10 12.71 14.38
C GLY A 449 1.87 11.47 15.26
N SER A 450 0.95 10.58 14.87
CA SER A 450 0.69 9.29 15.51
C SER A 450 1.22 8.10 14.70
N GLY A 451 2.05 8.33 13.68
CA GLY A 451 2.66 7.30 12.84
C GLY A 451 1.79 6.81 11.67
N TRP A 452 0.59 7.35 11.47
CA TRP A 452 -0.30 6.92 10.38
C TRP A 452 0.09 7.44 8.98
N GLY A 453 1.26 8.08 8.87
CA GLY A 453 1.88 8.39 7.59
C GLY A 453 2.52 7.18 6.90
N GLU A 454 2.81 6.10 7.62
CA GLU A 454 3.50 4.91 7.09
C GLU A 454 2.57 3.97 6.31
N MET A 455 3.07 3.41 5.21
CA MET A 455 2.29 2.52 4.31
C MET A 455 1.60 1.34 5.03
N PRO A 456 2.22 0.61 6.00
CA PRO A 456 1.61 -0.53 6.69
C PRO A 456 0.35 -0.22 7.52
N TYR A 457 -0.04 1.07 7.62
CA TYR A 457 -1.26 1.50 8.30
C TYR A 457 -2.23 2.20 7.34
N TRP A 458 -1.82 3.27 6.63
CA TRP A 458 -2.77 4.05 5.82
C TRP A 458 -3.35 3.25 4.64
N SER A 459 -2.57 2.34 4.03
CA SER A 459 -3.03 1.49 2.94
C SER A 459 -4.13 0.52 3.38
N THR A 460 -4.21 0.22 4.67
CA THR A 460 -5.18 -0.72 5.24
C THR A 460 -6.53 -0.08 5.61
N ILE A 461 -6.69 1.23 5.43
CA ILE A 461 -7.96 1.91 5.73
C ILE A 461 -9.07 1.39 4.80
N ARG A 462 -10.15 0.90 5.39
CA ARG A 462 -11.41 0.49 4.75
C ARG A 462 -12.57 1.29 5.37
N LEU A 463 -13.60 1.49 4.56
CA LEU A 463 -14.87 2.11 4.94
C LEU A 463 -15.96 1.14 4.47
N ALA A 464 -16.66 0.51 5.39
CA ALA A 464 -17.68 -0.51 5.12
C ALA A 464 -18.51 -0.73 6.39
N ASP A 465 -19.81 -1.00 6.30
CA ASP A 465 -20.61 -1.36 7.48
C ASP A 465 -20.20 -2.75 7.97
N VAL A 466 -19.39 -2.83 9.00
CA VAL A 466 -18.90 -4.12 9.54
C VAL A 466 -19.70 -4.59 10.76
N ASN A 467 -20.81 -3.91 11.06
CA ASN A 467 -21.62 -4.19 12.25
C ASN A 467 -23.12 -4.42 11.96
N GLY A 468 -23.57 -4.14 10.73
CA GLY A 468 -24.92 -4.37 10.22
C GLY A 468 -25.92 -3.30 10.65
N ASP A 469 -25.48 -2.06 10.89
CA ASP A 469 -26.35 -0.95 11.31
C ASP A 469 -26.71 0.06 10.19
N GLY A 470 -26.37 -0.26 8.95
CA GLY A 470 -26.63 0.54 7.76
C GLY A 470 -25.64 1.70 7.58
N ARG A 471 -24.48 1.68 8.26
CA ARG A 471 -23.51 2.78 8.23
C ARG A 471 -22.08 2.29 8.12
N ALA A 472 -21.32 2.93 7.27
CA ALA A 472 -19.95 2.56 6.97
C ALA A 472 -18.98 2.93 8.10
N ASP A 473 -18.29 1.90 8.60
CA ASP A 473 -17.35 1.96 9.70
C ASP A 473 -15.91 2.08 9.20
N LEU A 474 -15.05 2.71 10.01
CA LEU A 474 -13.62 2.86 9.68
C LEU A 474 -12.79 1.75 10.31
N CYS A 475 -12.35 0.81 9.49
CA CYS A 475 -11.46 -0.29 9.88
C CYS A 475 -10.05 -0.08 9.32
N ALA A 476 -9.03 -0.27 10.15
CA ALA A 476 -7.63 -0.24 9.71
C ALA A 476 -6.69 -0.98 10.66
N ARG A 477 -5.55 -1.40 10.12
CA ARG A 477 -4.43 -1.96 10.86
C ARG A 477 -3.58 -0.83 11.44
N ALA A 478 -3.24 -0.95 12.72
CA ALA A 478 -2.18 -0.17 13.35
C ALA A 478 -1.06 -1.11 13.84
N ALA A 479 0.06 -0.55 14.30
CA ALA A 479 1.20 -1.29 14.84
C ALA A 479 0.85 -2.40 15.86
N ALA A 480 -0.16 -2.13 16.70
CA ALA A 480 -0.65 -3.02 17.75
C ALA A 480 -1.90 -3.85 17.35
N GLY A 481 -2.29 -3.86 16.08
CA GLY A 481 -3.36 -4.70 15.54
C GLY A 481 -4.49 -3.98 14.81
N LEU A 482 -5.30 -4.80 14.13
CA LEU A 482 -6.49 -4.42 13.35
C LEU A 482 -7.64 -4.04 14.28
N ARG A 483 -8.26 -2.91 13.99
CA ARG A 483 -9.35 -2.31 14.75
C ARG A 483 -10.36 -1.64 13.82
N CYS A 484 -11.59 -1.53 14.30
CA CYS A 484 -12.63 -0.74 13.69
C CYS A 484 -13.11 0.35 14.64
N HIS A 485 -13.64 1.43 14.10
CA HIS A 485 -14.41 2.42 14.83
C HIS A 485 -15.78 2.49 14.18
N PHE A 486 -16.83 2.14 14.93
CA PHE A 486 -18.18 2.12 14.38
C PHE A 486 -18.74 3.54 14.22
N SER A 487 -19.49 3.78 13.15
CA SER A 487 -20.10 5.08 12.89
C SER A 487 -21.22 5.39 13.89
N THR A 488 -21.32 6.66 14.30
CA THR A 488 -22.45 7.21 15.05
C THR A 488 -23.32 8.13 14.19
N GLY A 489 -23.11 8.13 12.87
CA GLY A 489 -23.72 9.01 11.87
C GLY A 489 -23.29 10.48 11.91
N ASN A 490 -22.56 10.89 12.95
CA ASN A 490 -22.01 12.25 13.11
C ASN A 490 -20.58 12.24 13.70
N GLY A 491 -19.96 11.07 13.74
CA GLY A 491 -18.71 10.77 14.42
C GLY A 491 -18.46 9.27 14.38
N PHE A 492 -17.40 8.84 15.08
CA PHE A 492 -17.03 7.44 15.19
C PHE A 492 -16.75 7.09 16.66
N GLY A 493 -17.09 5.87 17.06
CA GLY A 493 -16.96 5.37 18.43
C GLY A 493 -15.52 5.10 18.89
N ASP A 494 -15.39 4.54 20.09
CA ASP A 494 -14.13 3.98 20.59
C ASP A 494 -13.66 2.80 19.72
N ALA A 495 -12.35 2.54 19.73
CA ALA A 495 -11.76 1.47 18.91
C ALA A 495 -12.19 0.07 19.40
N VAL A 496 -12.87 -0.68 18.52
CA VAL A 496 -13.17 -2.10 18.69
C VAL A 496 -12.02 -2.91 18.08
N ILE A 497 -11.45 -3.84 18.87
CA ILE A 497 -10.33 -4.67 18.40
C ILE A 497 -10.86 -5.85 17.60
N VAL A 498 -10.37 -6.01 16.38
CA VAL A 498 -10.66 -7.15 15.51
C VAL A 498 -9.68 -8.28 15.81
N ALA A 499 -8.38 -8.00 15.68
CA ALA A 499 -7.31 -9.00 15.85
C ALA A 499 -5.94 -8.35 16.12
N ALA A 500 -5.05 -9.12 16.76
CA ALA A 500 -3.76 -8.60 17.25
C ALA A 500 -2.80 -8.13 16.16
N LEU A 501 -2.81 -8.77 14.98
CA LEU A 501 -2.10 -8.48 13.71
C LEU A 501 -0.96 -7.43 13.76
N SER A 502 0.02 -7.61 14.65
CA SER A 502 0.95 -6.56 15.07
C SER A 502 2.27 -6.58 14.29
N ASP A 503 3.00 -5.46 14.29
CA ASP A 503 4.34 -5.41 13.68
C ASP A 503 5.28 -6.42 14.35
N ASP A 504 5.23 -6.51 15.69
CA ASP A 504 5.95 -7.48 16.52
C ASP A 504 5.70 -8.96 16.13
N THR A 505 4.61 -9.24 15.41
CA THR A 505 4.24 -10.58 14.93
C THR A 505 4.34 -10.74 13.42
N GLY A 506 5.00 -9.80 12.72
CA GLY A 506 5.33 -9.88 11.30
C GLY A 506 4.33 -9.23 10.34
N TRP A 507 3.21 -8.69 10.83
CA TRP A 507 2.13 -8.15 9.98
C TRP A 507 2.45 -6.81 9.29
N ALA A 508 3.69 -6.33 9.42
CA ALA A 508 4.24 -5.24 8.60
C ALA A 508 4.74 -5.71 7.21
N ASP A 509 4.54 -6.99 6.85
CA ASP A 509 4.81 -7.50 5.50
C ASP A 509 3.74 -7.03 4.49
N PRO A 510 4.11 -6.39 3.36
CA PRO A 510 3.17 -5.94 2.33
C PRO A 510 2.27 -7.04 1.76
N SER A 511 2.78 -8.27 1.64
CA SER A 511 2.04 -9.44 1.16
C SER A 511 1.02 -9.98 2.16
N ASN A 512 0.97 -9.40 3.37
CA ASN A 512 -0.14 -9.52 4.31
C ASN A 512 -0.99 -8.24 4.34
N TYR A 513 -0.44 -7.07 4.68
CA TYR A 513 -1.28 -5.91 5.00
C TYR A 513 -2.03 -5.31 3.79
N LEU A 514 -1.49 -5.42 2.57
CA LEU A 514 -2.17 -4.98 1.35
C LEU A 514 -3.34 -5.89 0.93
N THR A 515 -3.56 -6.99 1.65
CA THR A 515 -4.60 -8.00 1.32
C THR A 515 -5.90 -7.84 2.11
N LEU A 516 -6.02 -6.84 2.99
CA LEU A 516 -7.28 -6.60 3.71
C LEU A 516 -8.40 -6.26 2.72
N ARG A 517 -9.50 -7.02 2.75
CA ARG A 517 -10.71 -6.85 1.96
C ARG A 517 -11.95 -6.84 2.86
N THR A 518 -13.04 -6.33 2.31
CA THR A 518 -14.38 -6.28 2.90
C THR A 518 -15.36 -7.01 1.99
N GLY A 519 -16.32 -7.71 2.56
CA GLY A 519 -17.40 -8.41 1.87
C GLY A 519 -18.24 -9.20 2.87
N ASP A 520 -19.56 -9.15 2.79
CA ASP A 520 -20.45 -10.00 3.62
C ASP A 520 -20.27 -11.47 3.22
N VAL A 521 -19.53 -12.26 3.98
CA VAL A 521 -19.24 -13.66 3.62
C VAL A 521 -20.24 -14.64 4.25
N ASP A 522 -21.14 -14.21 5.13
CA ASP A 522 -22.04 -15.12 5.84
C ASP A 522 -23.54 -14.90 5.62
N GLY A 523 -23.89 -13.77 5.00
CA GLY A 523 -25.23 -13.39 4.58
C GLY A 523 -26.02 -12.67 5.68
N ASP A 524 -25.35 -12.05 6.66
CA ASP A 524 -25.98 -11.26 7.72
C ASP A 524 -26.11 -9.76 7.41
N ARG A 525 -25.64 -9.33 6.22
CA ARG A 525 -25.58 -7.96 5.70
C ARG A 525 -24.49 -7.06 6.31
N ALA A 526 -23.74 -7.53 7.30
CA ALA A 526 -22.51 -6.87 7.73
C ALA A 526 -21.33 -7.28 6.83
N GLN A 527 -20.41 -6.35 6.59
CA GLN A 527 -19.23 -6.57 5.76
C GLN A 527 -18.09 -7.16 6.59
N ASP A 528 -17.67 -8.38 6.25
CA ASP A 528 -16.60 -9.07 6.97
C ASP A 528 -15.21 -8.67 6.51
N LEU A 529 -14.24 -8.78 7.41
CA LEU A 529 -12.85 -8.43 7.15
C LEU A 529 -12.03 -9.67 6.84
N CYS A 530 -11.63 -9.88 5.59
CA CYS A 530 -10.71 -10.95 5.19
C CYS A 530 -9.29 -10.41 4.94
N ILE A 531 -8.27 -11.12 5.43
CA ILE A 531 -6.86 -10.77 5.25
C ILE A 531 -5.98 -12.02 5.14
N ARG A 532 -4.94 -11.96 4.30
CA ARG A 532 -3.99 -13.05 4.08
C ARG A 532 -2.86 -13.04 5.12
N ALA A 533 -2.74 -14.12 5.90
CA ALA A 533 -1.53 -14.50 6.59
C ALA A 533 -0.65 -15.41 5.70
N ASN A 534 0.62 -15.60 6.05
CA ASN A 534 1.59 -16.39 5.29
C ASN A 534 1.15 -17.84 5.01
N ALA A 535 0.26 -18.40 5.84
CA ALA A 535 -0.18 -19.79 5.77
C ALA A 535 -1.67 -20.00 5.41
N LYS A 536 -2.46 -18.92 5.28
CA LYS A 536 -3.91 -18.92 4.95
C LYS A 536 -4.51 -17.52 4.91
N VAL A 537 -5.63 -17.36 4.21
CA VAL A 537 -6.57 -16.26 4.47
C VAL A 537 -7.28 -16.50 5.81
N ILE A 538 -7.56 -15.43 6.53
CA ILE A 538 -8.34 -15.41 7.78
C ILE A 538 -9.40 -14.33 7.62
N CYS A 539 -10.65 -14.66 7.94
CA CYS A 539 -11.77 -13.73 7.90
C CYS A 539 -12.32 -13.49 9.31
N TYR A 540 -12.83 -12.29 9.55
CA TYR A 540 -13.35 -11.83 10.84
C TYR A 540 -14.74 -11.22 10.64
N ARG A 541 -15.74 -11.79 11.33
CA ARG A 541 -17.13 -11.35 11.30
C ARG A 541 -17.61 -10.82 12.63
N TRP A 542 -18.61 -9.95 12.65
CA TRP A 542 -19.15 -9.36 13.87
C TRP A 542 -20.31 -10.19 14.46
N ASP A 543 -20.16 -10.75 15.66
CA ASP A 543 -21.21 -11.58 16.28
C ASP A 543 -22.28 -10.80 17.07
N GLY A 544 -22.34 -9.48 16.89
CA GLY A 544 -23.10 -8.55 17.73
C GLY A 544 -22.38 -8.13 19.02
N SER A 545 -21.22 -8.72 19.35
CA SER A 545 -20.47 -8.41 20.58
C SER A 545 -18.95 -8.36 20.43
N ALA A 546 -18.39 -9.15 19.51
CA ALA A 546 -16.97 -9.23 19.20
C ALA A 546 -16.75 -9.72 17.76
N PHE A 547 -15.54 -9.49 17.25
CA PHE A 547 -15.12 -10.12 16.00
C PHE A 547 -14.74 -11.59 16.22
N VAL A 548 -15.33 -12.49 15.45
CA VAL A 548 -15.09 -13.94 15.46
C VAL A 548 -14.34 -14.33 14.21
N SER A 549 -13.18 -14.95 14.37
CA SER A 549 -12.33 -15.38 13.27
C SER A 549 -12.66 -16.78 12.76
N PHE A 550 -12.57 -17.01 11.45
CA PHE A 550 -12.54 -18.33 10.85
C PHE A 550 -11.49 -18.43 9.72
N ASP A 551 -11.16 -19.66 9.34
CA ASP A 551 -10.09 -19.94 8.38
C ASP A 551 -10.59 -19.94 6.93
N GLY A 552 -9.84 -19.26 6.06
CA GLY A 552 -9.96 -19.33 4.61
C GLY A 552 -9.07 -20.41 3.97
N PRO A 553 -8.96 -20.41 2.63
CA PRO A 553 -8.03 -21.27 1.90
C PRO A 553 -6.57 -21.00 2.27
N ALA A 554 -5.70 -21.99 2.04
CA ALA A 554 -4.31 -21.98 2.48
C ALA A 554 -3.46 -20.87 1.84
N TRP A 555 -3.71 -20.54 0.57
CA TRP A 555 -3.11 -19.43 -0.22
C TRP A 555 -1.76 -18.91 0.31
N SER A 556 -0.81 -19.84 0.41
CA SER A 556 0.35 -19.72 1.31
C SER A 556 1.59 -19.16 0.63
N ASP A 557 2.59 -18.75 1.43
CA ASP A 557 3.91 -18.37 0.94
C ASP A 557 4.58 -19.54 0.20
N GLU A 558 4.39 -20.77 0.68
CA GLU A 558 4.87 -22.00 0.05
C GLU A 558 4.20 -22.28 -1.31
N GLU A 559 2.93 -21.92 -1.46
CA GLU A 559 2.20 -21.92 -2.75
C GLU A 559 2.53 -20.68 -3.61
N GLY A 560 3.28 -19.72 -3.05
CA GLY A 560 3.78 -18.54 -3.74
C GLY A 560 2.81 -17.37 -3.80
N TRP A 561 1.73 -17.38 -3.01
CA TRP A 561 0.74 -16.29 -2.94
C TRP A 561 1.27 -14.99 -2.35
N ASN A 562 2.47 -14.98 -1.77
CA ASN A 562 3.18 -13.76 -1.37
C ASN A 562 3.71 -12.91 -2.53
N LYS A 563 3.52 -13.31 -3.80
CA LYS A 563 3.94 -12.53 -4.97
C LYS A 563 2.88 -11.49 -5.37
N PRO A 564 3.28 -10.26 -5.77
CA PRO A 564 2.35 -9.18 -6.11
C PRO A 564 1.27 -9.57 -7.11
N GLN A 565 1.62 -10.28 -8.17
CA GLN A 565 0.71 -10.72 -9.23
C GLN A 565 -0.36 -11.75 -8.81
N TYR A 566 -0.40 -12.13 -7.52
CA TYR A 566 -1.45 -12.95 -6.92
C TYR A 566 -2.12 -12.20 -5.75
N PHE A 567 -1.38 -11.73 -4.73
CA PHE A 567 -2.03 -11.13 -3.54
C PHE A 567 -2.77 -9.82 -3.81
N HIS A 568 -2.34 -9.01 -4.79
CA HIS A 568 -3.10 -7.81 -5.18
C HIS A 568 -4.47 -8.15 -5.78
N THR A 569 -4.62 -9.34 -6.35
CA THR A 569 -5.83 -9.77 -7.07
C THR A 569 -6.90 -10.39 -6.16
N ILE A 570 -6.58 -10.65 -4.89
CA ILE A 570 -7.52 -11.20 -3.90
C ILE A 570 -8.71 -10.22 -3.77
N GLN A 571 -9.93 -10.72 -3.97
CA GLN A 571 -11.18 -9.97 -4.00
C GLN A 571 -12.32 -10.79 -3.36
N LEU A 572 -13.41 -10.12 -3.03
CA LEU A 572 -14.63 -10.67 -2.44
C LEU A 572 -15.83 -10.22 -3.28
N GLY A 573 -16.75 -11.13 -3.57
CA GLY A 573 -17.95 -10.90 -4.37
C GLY A 573 -18.74 -12.19 -4.54
N ASP A 574 -20.06 -12.13 -4.58
CA ASP A 574 -20.92 -13.31 -4.66
C ASP A 574 -20.88 -13.88 -6.08
N MET A 575 -20.08 -14.94 -6.30
CA MET A 575 -19.99 -15.59 -7.60
C MET A 575 -21.19 -16.47 -7.90
N ASN A 576 -22.01 -16.82 -6.90
CA ASN A 576 -22.94 -17.95 -6.97
C ASN A 576 -24.41 -17.60 -6.68
N GLY A 577 -24.69 -16.35 -6.35
CA GLY A 577 -26.02 -15.79 -6.11
C GLY A 577 -26.66 -16.32 -4.82
N ASP A 578 -25.87 -16.71 -3.81
CA ASP A 578 -26.37 -17.21 -2.52
C ASP A 578 -26.37 -16.17 -1.39
N GLY A 579 -26.14 -14.90 -1.76
CA GLY A 579 -26.11 -13.73 -0.90
C GLY A 579 -24.84 -13.64 -0.06
N LYS A 580 -23.73 -14.26 -0.49
CA LYS A 580 -22.47 -14.28 0.26
C LYS A 580 -21.28 -14.02 -0.65
N ALA A 581 -20.40 -13.13 -0.21
CA ALA A 581 -19.17 -12.82 -0.88
C ALA A 581 -18.20 -14.01 -0.87
N ASP A 582 -17.91 -14.51 -2.05
CA ASP A 582 -16.98 -15.60 -2.31
C ASP A 582 -15.56 -15.07 -2.41
N LEU A 583 -14.59 -15.86 -1.94
CA LEU A 583 -13.20 -15.44 -1.89
C LEU A 583 -12.48 -15.86 -3.17
N CYS A 584 -12.15 -14.88 -4.00
CA CYS A 584 -11.54 -15.07 -5.31
C CYS A 584 -10.15 -14.44 -5.44
N GLY A 585 -9.33 -14.98 -6.34
CA GLY A 585 -8.00 -14.48 -6.61
C GLY A 585 -7.29 -15.20 -7.77
N ARG A 586 -6.24 -14.56 -8.29
CA ARG A 586 -5.45 -15.06 -9.41
C ARG A 586 -4.28 -15.93 -8.94
N HIS A 587 -4.17 -17.13 -9.48
CA HIS A 587 -3.02 -18.03 -9.32
C HIS A 587 -2.22 -18.16 -10.63
N VAL A 588 -1.02 -18.76 -10.59
CA VAL A 588 -0.19 -19.06 -11.78
C VAL A 588 -0.97 -19.80 -12.88
N THR A 589 -1.91 -20.66 -12.48
CA THR A 589 -2.77 -21.48 -13.34
C THR A 589 -4.16 -20.88 -13.59
N GLY A 590 -4.35 -19.57 -13.34
CA GLY A 590 -5.57 -18.82 -13.64
C GLY A 590 -6.37 -18.39 -12.41
N TRP A 591 -7.60 -17.92 -12.63
CA TRP A 591 -8.49 -17.42 -11.58
C TRP A 591 -9.12 -18.55 -10.74
N ARG A 592 -9.22 -18.31 -9.44
CA ARG A 592 -9.63 -19.27 -8.39
C ARG A 592 -10.64 -18.61 -7.48
N CYS A 593 -11.75 -19.27 -7.24
CA CYS A 593 -12.75 -18.84 -6.27
C CYS A 593 -13.07 -19.98 -5.31
N HIS A 594 -13.26 -19.66 -4.04
CA HIS A 594 -13.84 -20.59 -3.07
C HIS A 594 -15.19 -20.01 -2.63
N PRO A 595 -16.32 -20.68 -2.95
CA PRO A 595 -17.63 -20.24 -2.51
C PRO A 595 -17.72 -20.23 -0.99
N SER A 596 -18.39 -19.24 -0.41
CA SER A 596 -18.54 -19.16 1.04
C SER A 596 -19.52 -20.21 1.56
N THR A 597 -19.38 -20.51 2.85
CA THR A 597 -20.33 -21.32 3.62
C THR A 597 -20.80 -20.57 4.88
N GLY A 598 -20.47 -19.27 4.98
CA GLY A 598 -20.73 -18.40 6.14
C GLY A 598 -19.95 -18.72 7.42
N THR A 599 -19.09 -19.74 7.40
CA THR A 599 -18.15 -20.07 8.51
C THR A 599 -16.80 -20.60 8.02
N GLY A 600 -16.52 -20.44 6.73
CA GLY A 600 -15.43 -21.06 5.99
C GLY A 600 -15.78 -21.10 4.51
N PHE A 601 -14.91 -21.65 3.67
CA PHE A 601 -15.14 -21.69 2.22
C PHE A 601 -15.09 -23.12 1.66
N GLY A 602 -15.81 -23.33 0.55
CA GLY A 602 -16.04 -24.60 -0.10
C GLY A 602 -14.96 -25.04 -1.09
N ALA A 603 -15.35 -25.95 -1.97
CA ALA A 603 -14.49 -26.46 -3.03
C ALA A 603 -14.17 -25.37 -4.08
N GLU A 604 -12.94 -25.37 -4.57
CA GLU A 604 -12.45 -24.38 -5.53
C GLU A 604 -13.19 -24.46 -6.87
N VAL A 605 -13.78 -23.34 -7.31
CA VAL A 605 -14.32 -23.14 -8.66
C VAL A 605 -13.24 -22.51 -9.53
N LEU A 606 -13.08 -23.06 -10.74
CA LEU A 606 -11.91 -22.85 -11.59
C LEU A 606 -12.24 -22.13 -12.89
N LEU A 607 -11.46 -21.10 -13.20
CA LEU A 607 -11.36 -20.51 -14.53
C LEU A 607 -9.92 -20.67 -15.06
N ASP A 608 -9.75 -21.39 -16.17
CA ASP A 608 -8.46 -21.56 -16.87
C ASP A 608 -8.12 -20.37 -17.77
N GLU A 609 -8.45 -19.15 -17.34
CA GLU A 609 -7.99 -17.90 -17.93
C GLU A 609 -7.26 -17.05 -16.89
N PHE A 610 -6.71 -15.91 -17.31
CA PHE A 610 -5.87 -15.04 -16.48
C PHE A 610 -4.55 -15.69 -15.99
N LYS A 611 -4.11 -16.79 -16.59
CA LYS A 611 -2.89 -17.57 -16.21
C LYS A 611 -1.57 -16.92 -16.64
N ASP A 612 -0.47 -17.24 -15.93
CA ASP A 612 0.87 -16.68 -16.21
C ASP A 612 1.33 -16.99 -17.64
N THR A 613 1.03 -18.17 -18.16
CA THR A 613 1.35 -18.56 -19.55
C THR A 613 0.57 -17.76 -20.60
N GLY A 614 -0.49 -17.06 -20.19
CA GLY A 614 -1.24 -16.09 -21.02
C GLY A 614 -0.67 -14.66 -20.93
N GLY A 615 0.41 -14.43 -20.19
CA GLY A 615 1.03 -13.12 -20.00
C GLY A 615 0.47 -12.30 -18.83
N TRP A 616 -0.53 -12.81 -18.12
CA TRP A 616 -1.23 -12.12 -17.02
C TRP A 616 -0.40 -11.93 -15.74
N SER A 617 0.87 -12.33 -15.72
CA SER A 617 1.82 -11.92 -14.68
C SER A 617 2.30 -10.47 -14.82
N SER A 618 1.89 -9.75 -15.88
CA SER A 618 2.16 -8.30 -16.04
C SER A 618 1.17 -7.47 -15.21
N ASP A 619 1.74 -6.56 -14.42
CA ASP A 619 1.13 -5.36 -13.82
C ASP A 619 -0.10 -4.81 -14.57
N LYS A 620 0.08 -4.37 -15.82
CA LYS A 620 -0.93 -3.76 -16.70
C LYS A 620 -2.07 -4.67 -17.15
N TYR A 621 -2.09 -5.91 -16.66
CA TYR A 621 -3.17 -6.86 -16.84
C TYR A 621 -3.75 -7.30 -15.49
N TYR A 622 -2.95 -7.87 -14.57
CA TYR A 622 -3.52 -8.33 -13.29
C TYR A 622 -4.01 -7.19 -12.38
N GLY A 623 -3.38 -6.00 -12.46
CA GLY A 623 -3.81 -4.81 -11.73
C GLY A 623 -5.14 -4.22 -12.24
N THR A 624 -5.70 -4.78 -13.31
CA THR A 624 -7.01 -4.38 -13.88
C THR A 624 -8.13 -5.37 -13.60
N LEU A 625 -7.87 -6.47 -12.89
CA LEU A 625 -8.89 -7.47 -12.56
C LEU A 625 -9.89 -6.91 -11.55
N GLN A 626 -11.15 -6.81 -11.96
CA GLN A 626 -12.28 -6.37 -11.15
C GLN A 626 -13.21 -7.54 -10.86
N PHE A 627 -13.53 -7.73 -9.58
CA PHE A 627 -14.51 -8.69 -9.07
C PHE A 627 -15.13 -8.10 -7.80
N GLY A 628 -16.45 -7.91 -7.78
CA GLY A 628 -17.16 -7.30 -6.66
C GLY A 628 -18.63 -7.76 -6.61
N GLY A 629 -19.15 -7.88 -5.39
CA GLY A 629 -20.54 -8.28 -5.13
C GLY A 629 -21.57 -7.39 -5.82
N PRO A 630 -22.81 -7.86 -6.02
CA PRO A 630 -23.87 -7.03 -6.60
C PRO A 630 -24.17 -5.82 -5.69
N LEU A 631 -24.68 -4.74 -6.30
CA LEU A 631 -25.02 -3.48 -5.61
C LEU A 631 -26.06 -3.67 -4.49
N CYS A 632 -26.93 -4.68 -4.63
CA CYS A 632 -27.90 -5.13 -3.66
C CYS A 632 -28.15 -6.64 -3.85
N ILE A 633 -28.79 -7.30 -2.88
CA ILE A 633 -29.14 -8.73 -2.94
C ILE A 633 -30.67 -8.82 -2.97
N PRO A 634 -31.29 -9.37 -4.04
CA PRO A 634 -32.76 -9.37 -4.17
C PRO A 634 -33.48 -10.02 -2.99
N HIS A 635 -34.30 -9.23 -2.29
CA HIS A 635 -35.02 -9.65 -1.09
C HIS A 635 -36.54 -9.41 -1.17
N GLU A 636 -37.24 -9.40 -0.02
CA GLU A 636 -38.65 -9.02 0.07
C GLU A 636 -38.69 -7.58 0.59
N GLU A 637 -39.22 -6.67 -0.23
CA GLU A 637 -39.34 -5.23 0.01
C GLU A 637 -39.67 -4.85 1.46
N ILE A 638 -38.94 -3.88 2.03
CA ILE A 638 -39.19 -3.34 3.37
C ILE A 638 -39.40 -1.84 3.25
N CYS A 639 -40.49 -1.31 3.81
CA CYS A 639 -40.78 0.14 3.81
C CYS A 639 -39.71 0.94 4.61
N ASN A 640 -38.60 1.29 3.97
CA ASN A 640 -37.41 1.91 4.54
C ASN A 640 -36.82 3.04 3.67
N GLY A 641 -37.26 3.19 2.41
CA GLY A 641 -36.76 4.18 1.45
C GLY A 641 -35.59 3.71 0.57
N ILE A 642 -35.33 2.40 0.51
CA ILE A 642 -34.30 1.72 -0.28
C ILE A 642 -35.00 0.71 -1.20
N ASP A 643 -34.40 0.44 -2.35
CA ASP A 643 -34.74 -0.69 -3.22
C ASP A 643 -34.11 -1.96 -2.59
N ASP A 644 -34.92 -2.77 -1.89
CA ASP A 644 -34.47 -3.98 -1.18
C ASP A 644 -34.47 -5.23 -2.11
N ASP A 645 -35.18 -5.19 -3.24
CA ASP A 645 -35.30 -6.32 -4.17
C ASP A 645 -34.57 -6.20 -5.53
N CYS A 646 -33.92 -5.06 -5.76
CA CYS A 646 -33.08 -4.72 -6.91
C CYS A 646 -33.82 -4.57 -8.24
N ASP A 647 -35.13 -4.33 -8.25
CA ASP A 647 -35.90 -4.20 -9.49
C ASP A 647 -35.90 -2.78 -10.10
N GLY A 648 -35.39 -1.79 -9.35
CA GLY A 648 -35.28 -0.39 -9.74
C GLY A 648 -36.40 0.52 -9.20
N GLU A 649 -37.34 0.00 -8.41
CA GLU A 649 -38.41 0.76 -7.76
C GLU A 649 -38.29 0.67 -6.21
N VAL A 650 -38.46 1.80 -5.51
CA VAL A 650 -38.26 1.88 -4.05
C VAL A 650 -39.57 1.68 -3.27
N ASP A 651 -39.53 0.90 -2.20
CA ASP A 651 -40.65 0.62 -1.28
C ASP A 651 -41.91 0.06 -1.99
N GLU A 652 -41.71 -0.80 -3.00
CA GLU A 652 -42.73 -1.19 -3.96
C GLU A 652 -43.61 -2.37 -3.46
N GLY A 653 -44.32 -3.09 -4.34
CA GLY A 653 -45.26 -4.16 -3.94
C GLY A 653 -46.45 -3.77 -3.04
N GLY A 654 -46.50 -2.52 -2.56
CA GLY A 654 -47.43 -2.04 -1.53
C GLY A 654 -46.93 -2.18 -0.08
N VAL A 655 -45.62 -2.34 0.18
CA VAL A 655 -45.11 -2.56 1.55
C VAL A 655 -45.28 -1.33 2.46
N CYS A 656 -45.27 -0.12 1.90
CA CYS A 656 -45.62 1.11 2.64
C CYS A 656 -47.14 1.37 2.83
N LEU A 657 -48.02 0.40 2.53
CA LEU A 657 -49.47 0.55 2.74
C LEU A 657 -49.85 0.41 4.23
N THR A 658 -49.65 1.48 5.00
CA THR A 658 -50.12 1.57 6.39
C THR A 658 -51.65 1.65 6.48
N ASP A 659 -52.28 0.53 6.83
CA ASP A 659 -53.74 0.45 7.04
C ASP A 659 -54.15 1.06 8.40
N GLY A 660 -54.32 2.39 8.43
CA GLY A 660 -55.20 3.09 9.38
C GLY A 660 -54.61 3.62 10.71
N GLY A 661 -54.26 4.92 10.76
CA GLY A 661 -53.67 5.57 11.96
C GLY A 661 -54.18 6.97 12.37
N ALA A 662 -55.24 7.50 11.74
CA ALA A 662 -56.02 8.71 12.13
C ALA A 662 -55.33 10.11 12.23
N GLY A 663 -55.64 11.01 11.28
CA GLY A 663 -55.74 12.45 11.58
C GLY A 663 -55.54 13.45 10.44
N GLY A 664 -56.63 14.06 9.90
CA GLY A 664 -56.55 15.35 9.19
C GLY A 664 -57.20 15.42 7.80
N SER A 665 -58.42 15.96 7.74
CA SER A 665 -59.28 16.12 6.55
C SER A 665 -58.73 16.93 5.36
N GLY A 666 -59.08 16.51 4.14
CA GLY A 666 -59.24 17.36 2.95
C GLY A 666 -58.63 16.76 1.67
N GLY A 667 -59.35 16.40 0.60
CA GLY A 667 -60.79 16.43 0.36
C GLY A 667 -61.18 17.18 -0.93
N SER A 668 -61.03 16.54 -2.10
CA SER A 668 -61.84 16.83 -3.31
C SER A 668 -61.61 15.81 -4.44
N ASP A 669 -62.69 15.11 -4.82
CA ASP A 669 -63.12 14.65 -6.17
C ASP A 669 -62.12 14.72 -7.36
N ALA A 670 -62.09 13.77 -8.31
CA ALA A 670 -63.28 13.30 -9.05
C ALA A 670 -63.08 12.03 -9.92
N SER A 671 -64.15 11.24 -10.07
CA SER A 671 -64.59 10.39 -11.23
C SER A 671 -63.56 9.63 -12.11
N SER A 672 -63.79 8.38 -12.54
CA SER A 672 -65.05 7.79 -13.06
C SER A 672 -65.01 6.24 -13.06
N GLN A 673 -66.08 5.52 -12.66
CA GLN A 673 -67.01 4.81 -13.58
C GLN A 673 -66.36 4.27 -14.87
N THR A 674 -66.32 2.98 -15.22
CA THR A 674 -67.35 1.90 -15.27
C THR A 674 -66.66 0.53 -15.46
N GLY A 675 -67.23 -0.68 -15.28
CA GLY A 675 -68.54 -1.11 -14.78
C GLY A 675 -68.91 -2.56 -15.23
N GLY A 676 -69.41 -3.40 -14.29
CA GLY A 676 -70.07 -4.71 -14.56
C GLY A 676 -69.14 -5.92 -14.80
N SER A 677 -69.59 -7.18 -14.69
CA SER A 677 -70.80 -7.73 -14.08
C SER A 677 -70.72 -9.28 -13.97
N SER A 678 -71.23 -9.83 -12.86
CA SER A 678 -71.87 -11.17 -12.73
C SER A 678 -71.11 -12.45 -13.15
N GLY A 679 -70.91 -13.36 -12.17
CA GLY A 679 -70.60 -14.77 -12.40
C GLY A 679 -70.75 -15.60 -11.12
N SER A 680 -71.94 -16.16 -10.86
CA SER A 680 -72.22 -16.98 -9.66
C SER A 680 -71.99 -18.46 -9.94
N GLY A 681 -71.42 -19.20 -8.97
CA GLY A 681 -71.24 -20.66 -9.05
C GLY A 681 -70.76 -21.25 -7.73
N ASN A 682 -71.64 -21.97 -7.02
CA ASN A 682 -71.32 -22.66 -5.78
C ASN A 682 -70.44 -23.90 -6.02
N ASP A 683 -69.60 -24.28 -5.06
CA ASP A 683 -69.83 -25.55 -4.34
C ASP A 683 -69.23 -25.56 -2.91
N ALA A 684 -69.67 -26.49 -2.07
CA ALA A 684 -69.44 -26.53 -0.62
C ALA A 684 -68.31 -27.50 -0.20
N GLY A 685 -67.69 -27.29 0.99
CA GLY A 685 -66.48 -28.08 1.33
C GLY A 685 -65.99 -28.29 2.78
N LYS A 686 -66.64 -27.80 3.86
CA LYS A 686 -66.32 -28.05 5.30
C LYS A 686 -64.95 -27.54 5.82
N ASP A 687 -64.86 -26.69 6.83
CA ASP A 687 -65.13 -26.87 8.28
C ASP A 687 -64.28 -27.92 9.03
N SER A 688 -63.24 -27.45 9.75
CA SER A 688 -62.98 -27.63 11.22
C SER A 688 -61.50 -27.30 11.51
N ARG A 689 -61.09 -26.15 12.09
CA ARG A 689 -61.22 -25.63 13.47
C ARG A 689 -60.65 -26.52 14.61
N SER A 690 -59.50 -26.09 15.16
CA SER A 690 -59.20 -25.87 16.61
C SER A 690 -57.69 -25.57 16.75
N GLU A 691 -57.23 -24.35 17.07
CA GLU A 691 -57.17 -23.74 18.42
C GLU A 691 -56.47 -24.60 19.49
N SER A 692 -55.23 -24.27 19.89
CA SER A 692 -54.94 -23.59 21.18
C SER A 692 -53.43 -23.59 21.59
N ASP A 693 -53.01 -22.46 22.18
CA ASP A 693 -51.70 -22.05 22.76
C ASP A 693 -51.57 -22.51 24.26
N PRO A 694 -50.62 -22.10 25.15
CA PRO A 694 -49.17 -21.76 25.10
C PRO A 694 -48.26 -22.51 26.13
N SER A 695 -46.95 -22.15 26.17
CA SER A 695 -46.09 -21.92 27.37
C SER A 695 -45.05 -22.94 27.93
N GLN A 696 -43.83 -22.37 28.13
CA GLN A 696 -42.53 -22.70 28.77
C GLN A 696 -42.47 -23.36 30.20
N PRO A 697 -41.29 -23.57 30.89
CA PRO A 697 -39.91 -24.05 30.55
C PRO A 697 -39.42 -25.13 31.60
N PRO A 698 -38.26 -25.12 32.33
CA PRO A 698 -36.83 -24.78 32.07
C PRO A 698 -35.73 -25.82 32.55
N SER A 699 -34.63 -25.96 31.78
CA SER A 699 -33.21 -26.18 32.20
C SER A 699 -32.80 -27.37 33.13
N PRO A 700 -31.51 -27.56 33.53
CA PRO A 700 -30.50 -28.32 32.75
C PRO A 700 -29.75 -29.42 33.55
N SER A 701 -28.97 -30.30 32.89
CA SER A 701 -27.91 -31.09 33.58
C SER A 701 -26.77 -31.60 32.68
N GLN A 702 -25.57 -31.63 33.27
CA GLN A 702 -24.28 -32.19 32.82
C GLN A 702 -23.61 -32.78 34.10
N PRO A 703 -22.49 -33.53 34.02
CA PRO A 703 -22.16 -34.65 33.15
C PRO A 703 -21.77 -35.91 33.97
N SER A 704 -21.46 -37.05 33.33
CA SER A 704 -20.72 -38.13 33.99
C SER A 704 -19.90 -39.01 33.04
N SER A 705 -18.66 -39.27 33.45
CA SER A 705 -17.72 -40.30 32.96
C SER A 705 -16.99 -40.81 34.21
N PRO A 706 -16.62 -42.11 34.31
CA PRO A 706 -15.24 -42.47 34.02
C PRO A 706 -15.03 -43.93 33.51
N ASP A 707 -13.75 -44.30 33.45
CA ASP A 707 -13.14 -45.66 33.40
C ASP A 707 -12.84 -46.28 32.02
N THR A 708 -11.70 -46.94 31.77
CA THR A 708 -10.25 -46.84 32.10
C THR A 708 -9.59 -48.15 31.63
N ASN A 709 -8.35 -48.09 31.08
CA ASN A 709 -7.23 -49.08 31.09
C ASN A 709 -6.40 -48.98 29.78
N TYR A 710 -5.12 -48.56 29.78
CA TYR A 710 -3.86 -49.27 30.15
C TYR A 710 -3.49 -50.44 29.21
N TYR A 711 -2.24 -50.68 28.73
CA TYR A 711 -0.82 -50.31 29.04
C TYR A 711 0.06 -50.74 27.79
N PRO A 712 1.43 -50.75 27.72
CA PRO A 712 2.53 -49.92 28.30
C PRO A 712 3.76 -49.58 27.37
N VAL A 713 4.63 -48.65 27.83
CA VAL A 713 6.12 -48.41 27.61
C VAL A 713 6.73 -48.27 26.18
N SER A 714 7.83 -47.52 25.94
CA SER A 714 8.91 -46.90 26.77
C SER A 714 9.34 -45.50 26.25
N GLU A 715 9.58 -44.46 27.05
CA GLU A 715 10.84 -44.03 27.75
C GLU A 715 12.10 -43.97 26.85
N THR A 716 12.92 -42.91 26.79
CA THR A 716 13.51 -42.02 27.84
C THR A 716 13.58 -40.51 27.42
N SER A 717 13.30 -39.51 28.29
CA SER A 717 14.23 -38.71 29.18
C SER A 717 15.24 -37.80 28.42
N ASP A 718 15.58 -36.53 28.76
CA ASP A 718 15.32 -35.57 29.87
C ASP A 718 15.31 -34.14 29.25
N ALA A 719 14.53 -33.12 29.64
CA ALA A 719 14.26 -32.48 30.95
C ALA A 719 15.38 -31.53 31.48
N SER A 720 15.23 -30.21 31.24
CA SER A 720 15.72 -29.16 32.14
C SER A 720 15.03 -27.82 31.86
N GLY A 721 14.52 -27.17 32.90
CA GLY A 721 13.99 -25.80 32.83
C GLY A 721 14.08 -25.10 34.19
N CYS A 722 14.06 -23.76 34.17
CA CYS A 722 13.87 -22.88 35.32
C CYS A 722 13.17 -21.62 34.78
N ALA A 723 11.91 -21.31 35.12
CA ALA A 723 11.37 -20.92 36.44
C ALA A 723 11.71 -19.47 36.82
N CYS A 724 10.74 -18.57 36.63
CA CYS A 724 10.77 -17.19 37.09
C CYS A 724 10.44 -17.09 38.59
N THR A 725 11.12 -16.21 39.33
CA THR A 725 10.67 -15.74 40.64
C THR A 725 10.94 -14.25 40.80
N THR A 726 9.91 -13.52 41.21
CA THR A 726 9.95 -12.10 41.57
C THR A 726 10.49 -11.88 42.99
N THR A 727 11.32 -10.86 43.21
CA THR A 727 11.39 -10.16 44.50
C THR A 727 11.79 -8.70 44.31
N SER A 728 11.15 -7.82 45.07
CA SER A 728 11.40 -6.39 45.17
C SER A 728 12.67 -6.05 45.95
N ASN A 729 13.25 -4.88 45.67
CA ASN A 729 13.60 -3.95 46.76
C ASN A 729 13.82 -2.53 46.24
N ALA A 730 13.48 -1.56 47.09
CA ALA A 730 13.60 -0.13 46.79
C ALA A 730 14.63 0.55 47.71
N SER A 731 15.02 1.77 47.30
CA SER A 731 15.32 2.96 48.12
C SER A 731 16.74 3.55 48.08
N ASN A 732 16.72 4.90 48.09
CA ASN A 732 17.76 5.86 48.48
C ASN A 732 18.92 6.16 47.51
N THR A 733 19.37 7.42 47.33
CA THR A 733 18.75 8.78 47.24
C THR A 733 19.86 9.83 47.02
N PHE A 734 19.49 11.03 46.58
CA PHE A 734 20.30 12.28 46.58
C PHE A 734 21.54 12.35 45.66
N TYR A 735 21.42 13.16 44.60
CA TYR A 735 21.94 14.54 44.62
C TYR A 735 21.12 15.40 43.64
N GLY A 736 20.78 16.62 44.02
CA GLY A 736 20.15 17.61 43.14
C GLY A 736 20.85 18.96 43.28
N TRP A 737 20.91 19.71 42.19
CA TRP A 737 21.23 21.15 42.21
C TRP A 737 20.38 21.88 41.18
N MET A 738 19.68 22.91 41.63
CA MET A 738 19.05 23.92 40.78
C MET A 738 20.13 24.83 40.16
N LEU A 739 19.81 25.46 39.03
CA LEU A 739 20.21 26.85 38.81
C LEU A 739 19.15 27.60 37.99
N VAL A 740 18.88 28.84 38.41
CA VAL A 740 17.80 29.70 37.90
C VAL A 740 18.40 30.94 37.25
N GLY A 741 17.91 31.26 36.05
CA GLY A 741 17.60 32.64 35.66
C GLY A 741 18.70 33.50 35.03
N ALA A 742 18.40 34.00 33.82
CA ALA A 742 18.76 35.36 33.40
C ALA A 742 17.76 35.87 32.36
N VAL A 743 16.82 36.72 32.78
CA VAL A 743 15.99 37.54 31.89
C VAL A 743 16.74 38.82 31.57
N THR A 744 16.68 39.32 30.33
CA THR A 744 16.99 40.74 30.04
C THR A 744 16.09 41.26 28.93
N LEU A 745 15.45 42.41 29.18
CA LEU A 745 14.57 43.11 28.25
C LEU A 745 15.36 43.79 27.13
N LEU A 746 14.72 43.96 25.97
CA LEU A 746 14.85 45.21 25.21
C LEU A 746 13.49 45.64 24.63
N ARG A 747 13.12 46.91 24.88
CA ARG A 747 11.83 47.51 24.52
C ARG A 747 11.92 48.29 23.20
N SER A 748 10.86 48.17 22.40
CA SER A 748 10.26 49.26 21.59
C SER A 748 11.11 49.94 20.50
N ARG A 749 10.60 49.88 19.26
CA ARG A 749 10.05 51.09 18.60
C ARG A 749 9.06 50.77 17.48
N ARG A 750 7.85 51.34 17.58
CA ARG A 750 6.91 51.49 16.45
C ARG A 750 7.49 52.48 15.43
N LYS A 751 7.25 52.24 14.13
CA LYS A 751 7.04 53.32 13.15
C LYS A 751 6.07 52.89 12.06
N THR A 752 4.99 53.66 11.93
CA THR A 752 3.96 53.61 10.88
C THR A 752 4.36 54.46 9.68
N GLN A 753 4.10 53.98 8.46
CA GLN A 753 3.86 54.72 7.19
C GLN A 753 3.65 53.64 6.09
N SER A 754 2.91 53.83 4.99
CA SER A 754 1.85 54.80 4.61
C SER A 754 1.13 54.25 3.38
N LYS A 755 -0.17 54.50 3.21
CA LYS A 755 -0.86 54.26 1.93
C LYS A 755 -0.35 55.22 0.83
N ARG A 756 -0.25 54.70 -0.40
CA ARG A 756 -0.46 55.29 -1.75
C ARG A 756 0.17 54.30 -2.76
N SER A 757 -0.44 53.97 -3.88
CA SER A 757 -1.67 54.48 -4.54
C SER A 757 -2.39 53.34 -5.23
#